data_AF-A0A1F7QJY6-F1
#
_entry.id   AF-A0A1F7QJY6-F1
#
_cell.length_a   1.000
_cell.length_b   1.000
_cell.length_c   1.000
_cell.angle_alpha   90.00
_cell.angle_beta   90.00
_cell.angle_gamma   90.00
#
_symmetry.space_group_name_H-M   'P 1'
#
loop_
_entity.id
_entity.type
_entity.pdbx_description
1 polymer ?
#
loop_
_entity_poly.entity_id
_entity_poly.type
_entity_poly.pdbx_seq_one_letter_code
_entity_poly.pdbx_strand_id
1 'polypeptide(L)'
;MSGYKFSRLVLFGGVFAALFAFLPNQGSLAADASPWLSDAPSLDKIKDLATGELPPYSINGNRDCQTQKVITRPGRLLPTPQTEQSHQSCVVDTGYGAYSQSGYLQRQGTTIAGPVNKFTGGTASIIPIPHSNTLLQIGGVNAYNAYLNFTGNAADALGSAQAGDGQVTHKINVPPTVSLKDVSGQLLPTRTDTLSFSANGLWMVVDVPFIGTIRVNTETFAVLPFGDSLNYNIGLDPGLQTAITSDGRYAAVASRSFTIFRLYDLSTCAPVPAHITGKVACSSVDLWPFMLQQVPGFTGVGRLRFRSDYTLEFYTTYTVGGVNKTAQHVLTAAGQAASGYGYLALGDSYTSGEGAYEYKALTDTDNNKCHLSQRSYPYLLGHDLGLNQYESVACSGAIIDDIISESRDYEGQVRDGIQRKDRNADPILDNFNPGYLAQREFVSEHKPNIITVSAVGNDIGFASKLFRCMEPDTCYSTYEDRLEVVREVNAQFYKLTNMYTQLQSNNPRAKIYAIGYPQVAKPGGNCALNVHLNQQELEFTEGLINHLNNVIKSAAEKVGVQYVDIEDSLFGSRLCETDSWNVAVNGATLGNDKFINFGPLKGPIGNESFHPNALGHRQIAQKIAQQTSGFTQPMPTPNPNASLPSEDGLAILNASKSGRALKTINFDGDTSNNVVYRQQPWAIYVDAEKLALKVLSPFKVLLHSDPIDLGTYSTDAVGNLSIQTTIPDTAPTGFHALHLQGQNAAGEEVDIYKMIFVAANEEDLDGDGLPNATDPCFAVEPSGTDSDQDGTDDACDGFIDQPPLDIGSSFEKTQITYSDPEGSFAGVSVNTASQSSGQTQTQSAVSVSQIQPAETIESPTAQPQVAAAQSEQAAHEDSSIDNLPTSPNKASMSWLFVVATILPAVAILVYIFIHNTRN
;
A
#
# COMPACT_ATOMS: atom_id res chain seq x y z
N MET A 1 -5.51 -70.87 14.18
CA MET A 1 -5.89 -71.02 15.61
C MET A 1 -6.60 -69.73 16.01
N SER A 2 -7.91 -69.72 16.23
CA SER A 2 -8.53 -69.73 17.58
C SER A 2 -7.79 -68.81 18.56
N GLY A 3 -8.28 -67.66 19.04
CA GLY A 3 -9.65 -67.10 19.03
C GLY A 3 -10.28 -67.19 20.43
N TYR A 4 -10.73 -66.06 21.00
CA TYR A 4 -11.82 -65.97 21.99
C TYR A 4 -12.34 -64.52 22.11
N LYS A 5 -13.59 -64.35 22.58
CA LYS A 5 -14.41 -63.13 22.45
C LYS A 5 -14.96 -62.64 23.82
N PHE A 6 -15.16 -61.32 23.92
CA PHE A 6 -16.24 -60.60 24.64
C PHE A 6 -16.47 -60.81 26.16
N SER A 7 -16.43 -59.71 26.94
CA SER A 7 -17.63 -58.93 27.30
C SER A 7 -17.35 -57.64 28.11
N ARG A 8 -17.95 -56.54 27.65
CA ARG A 8 -18.74 -55.47 28.35
C ARG A 8 -18.65 -55.41 29.90
N LEU A 9 -18.68 -54.24 30.57
CA LEU A 9 -19.60 -53.10 30.38
C LEU A 9 -19.16 -51.81 31.12
N VAL A 10 -19.35 -50.62 30.50
CA VAL A 10 -19.65 -49.27 31.06
C VAL A 10 -19.00 -48.79 32.38
N LEU A 11 -18.13 -47.77 32.29
CA LEU A 11 -18.29 -46.45 32.94
C LEU A 11 -17.20 -45.46 32.45
N PHE A 12 -17.57 -44.55 31.54
CA PHE A 12 -16.75 -43.37 31.23
C PHE A 12 -17.12 -42.27 32.23
N GLY A 13 -16.15 -41.78 33.00
CA GLY A 13 -16.39 -40.73 33.99
C GLY A 13 -15.12 -40.33 34.73
N GLY A 14 -14.48 -39.26 34.27
CA GLY A 14 -13.36 -38.60 34.95
C GLY A 14 -11.98 -38.84 34.32
N VAL A 15 -11.17 -37.79 34.39
CA VAL A 15 -9.76 -37.64 33.96
C VAL A 15 -9.55 -37.07 32.55
N PHE A 16 -9.83 -35.77 32.41
CA PHE A 16 -9.11 -34.88 31.49
C PHE A 16 -8.48 -33.74 32.31
N ALA A 17 -7.38 -34.07 33.01
CA ALA A 17 -6.67 -33.16 33.91
C ALA A 17 -5.20 -33.55 34.07
N ALA A 18 -4.49 -33.83 32.97
CA ALA A 18 -3.05 -34.10 32.98
C ALA A 18 -2.41 -34.00 31.57
N LEU A 19 -2.41 -32.83 30.93
CA LEU A 19 -1.61 -32.59 29.71
C LEU A 19 -1.35 -31.09 29.42
N PHE A 20 -1.02 -30.30 30.45
CA PHE A 20 -0.43 -28.96 30.31
C PHE A 20 0.62 -28.74 31.40
N ALA A 21 1.83 -29.26 31.18
CA ALA A 21 2.98 -29.10 32.07
C ALA A 21 4.34 -29.17 31.34
N PHE A 22 4.40 -28.59 30.13
CA PHE A 22 5.65 -28.16 29.50
C PHE A 22 5.50 -26.70 29.08
N LEU A 23 5.40 -25.82 30.07
CA LEU A 23 5.68 -24.41 29.86
C LEU A 23 7.18 -24.28 29.53
N PRO A 24 7.58 -23.54 28.48
CA PRO A 24 8.96 -23.14 28.34
C PRO A 24 9.34 -22.35 29.60
N ASN A 25 10.51 -22.65 30.16
CA ASN A 25 11.01 -21.96 31.33
C ASN A 25 11.17 -20.47 30.97
N GLN A 26 10.22 -19.62 31.38
CA GLN A 26 10.36 -18.18 31.27
C GLN A 26 11.43 -17.74 32.28
N GLY A 27 12.69 -17.90 31.87
CA GLY A 27 13.73 -17.04 32.37
C GLY A 27 13.26 -15.61 32.15
N SER A 28 13.17 -14.83 33.22
CA SER A 28 12.94 -13.40 33.12
C SER A 28 13.99 -12.83 32.17
N LEU A 29 13.56 -12.41 30.98
CA LEU A 29 14.36 -11.53 30.15
C LEU A 29 14.67 -10.33 31.05
N ALA A 30 15.93 -10.18 31.44
CA ALA A 30 16.38 -8.95 32.07
C ALA A 30 16.02 -7.84 31.08
N ALA A 31 15.24 -6.85 31.51
CA ALA A 31 14.86 -5.76 30.63
C ALA A 31 16.15 -5.13 30.07
N ASP A 32 16.33 -5.21 28.74
CA ASP A 32 17.56 -4.74 28.12
C ASP A 32 17.81 -3.29 28.53
N ALA A 33 18.99 -3.07 29.09
CA ALA A 33 19.41 -1.78 29.63
C ALA A 33 19.26 -0.73 28.53
N SER A 34 18.46 0.31 28.79
CA SER A 34 18.12 1.27 27.75
C SER A 34 19.38 1.98 27.24
N PRO A 35 19.71 1.90 25.93
CA PRO A 35 20.89 2.56 25.37
C PRO A 35 20.76 4.08 25.34
N TRP A 36 19.56 4.62 25.64
CA TRP A 36 19.34 6.06 25.88
C TRP A 36 19.63 6.50 27.32
N LEU A 37 19.63 5.56 28.28
CA LEU A 37 19.77 5.85 29.71
C LEU A 37 21.08 5.31 30.31
N SER A 38 21.74 4.36 29.65
CA SER A 38 22.96 3.71 30.18
C SER A 38 24.22 4.58 30.07
N ASP A 39 24.38 5.23 28.92
CA ASP A 39 25.60 5.96 28.53
C ASP A 39 25.26 7.23 27.74
N ALA A 40 26.23 8.11 27.54
CA ALA A 40 26.03 9.35 26.80
C ALA A 40 25.79 9.07 25.29
N PRO A 41 24.73 9.64 24.68
CA PRO A 41 24.49 9.54 23.24
C PRO A 41 25.54 10.32 22.42
N SER A 42 25.67 9.99 21.13
CA SER A 42 26.42 10.82 20.18
C SER A 42 25.52 11.86 19.52
N LEU A 43 26.06 13.03 19.17
CA LEU A 43 25.36 14.10 18.47
C LEU A 43 26.07 14.43 17.15
N ASP A 44 25.38 14.20 16.04
CA ASP A 44 25.84 14.50 14.70
C ASP A 44 25.13 15.75 14.17
N LYS A 45 25.90 16.71 13.63
CA LYS A 45 25.37 17.89 12.95
C LYS A 45 25.23 17.61 11.47
N ILE A 46 24.00 17.63 10.96
CA ILE A 46 23.67 17.32 9.57
C ILE A 46 23.91 18.54 8.67
N LYS A 47 23.27 19.67 8.99
CA LYS A 47 23.47 20.95 8.27
C LYS A 47 23.17 22.17 9.14
N ASP A 48 23.82 23.28 8.83
CA ASP A 48 23.29 24.61 9.15
C ASP A 48 22.17 24.97 8.18
N LEU A 49 21.14 25.66 8.67
CA LEU A 49 20.12 26.25 7.81
C LEU A 49 20.60 27.62 7.33
N ALA A 50 20.32 27.95 6.07
CA ALA A 50 20.63 29.26 5.51
C ALA A 50 19.82 30.37 6.21
N THR A 51 20.31 31.61 6.14
CA THR A 51 19.61 32.76 6.71
C THR A 51 18.25 32.94 6.04
N GLY A 52 17.16 32.65 6.76
CA GLY A 52 15.78 32.68 6.25
C GLY A 52 15.22 31.32 5.83
N GLU A 53 16.03 30.26 5.78
CA GLU A 53 15.55 28.88 5.68
C GLU A 53 14.89 28.52 7.03
N LEU A 54 13.63 28.09 6.98
CA LEU A 54 12.91 27.60 8.15
C LEU A 54 13.02 26.08 8.21
N PRO A 55 13.01 25.47 9.42
CA PRO A 55 12.75 24.04 9.55
C PRO A 55 11.45 23.66 8.82
N PRO A 56 11.37 22.47 8.23
CA PRO A 56 10.16 21.98 7.56
C PRO A 56 8.89 22.17 8.41
N TYR A 57 7.77 22.34 7.71
CA TYR A 57 6.47 22.48 8.37
C TYR A 57 5.88 21.11 8.70
N SER A 58 5.27 21.00 9.88
CA SER A 58 4.62 19.80 10.38
C SER A 58 3.17 20.12 10.74
N ILE A 59 2.24 19.29 10.26
CA ILE A 59 0.81 19.39 10.63
C ILE A 59 0.59 18.92 12.08
N ASN A 60 1.41 17.96 12.53
CA ASN A 60 1.23 17.23 13.78
C ASN A 60 2.39 17.44 14.77
N GLY A 61 2.95 18.65 14.84
CA GLY A 61 4.06 19.01 15.75
C GLY A 61 5.43 18.45 15.38
N ASN A 62 5.53 17.13 15.14
CA ASN A 62 6.78 16.39 14.94
C ASN A 62 6.96 15.69 13.58
N ARG A 63 5.88 15.38 12.86
CA ARG A 63 5.96 14.72 11.54
C ARG A 63 5.77 15.75 10.44
N ASP A 64 6.82 15.97 9.65
CA ASP A 64 6.74 16.77 8.44
C ASP A 64 5.69 16.16 7.51
N CYS A 65 4.95 17.04 6.83
CA CYS A 65 4.08 16.64 5.74
C CYS A 65 4.88 16.59 4.44
N GLN A 66 4.41 15.78 3.49
CA GLN A 66 4.91 15.89 2.12
C GLN A 66 4.26 17.10 1.43
N THR A 67 5.03 17.86 0.65
CA THR A 67 4.46 18.91 -0.20
C THR A 67 3.97 18.26 -1.48
N GLN A 68 2.66 18.11 -1.61
CA GLN A 68 2.01 17.43 -2.72
C GLN A 68 1.01 18.36 -3.43
N LYS A 69 0.78 18.07 -4.71
CA LYS A 69 -0.19 18.79 -5.55
C LYS A 69 -1.60 18.30 -5.25
N VAL A 70 -2.37 19.07 -4.49
CA VAL A 70 -3.78 18.76 -4.19
C VAL A 70 -4.67 19.37 -5.28
N ILE A 71 -5.44 18.51 -5.94
CA ILE A 71 -6.41 18.90 -6.97
C ILE A 71 -7.80 18.96 -6.34
N THR A 72 -8.51 20.06 -6.54
CA THR A 72 -9.86 20.27 -6.00
C THR A 72 -10.79 20.76 -7.10
N ARG A 73 -12.09 20.49 -6.97
CA ARG A 73 -13.13 21.08 -7.82
C ARG A 73 -14.15 21.80 -6.94
N PRO A 74 -13.95 23.11 -6.65
CA PRO A 74 -14.80 23.83 -5.71
C PRO A 74 -16.17 24.15 -6.34
N GLY A 75 -17.22 23.63 -5.71
CA GLY A 75 -18.60 23.85 -6.17
C GLY A 75 -19.04 25.31 -6.05
N ARG A 76 -19.80 25.75 -7.06
CA ARG A 76 -20.69 26.91 -7.02
C ARG A 76 -22.07 26.46 -7.49
N LEU A 77 -23.10 27.28 -7.26
CA LEU A 77 -24.47 27.04 -7.74
C LEU A 77 -24.58 27.19 -9.27
N LEU A 78 -23.88 26.35 -10.03
CA LEU A 78 -23.83 26.35 -11.49
C LEU A 78 -23.91 24.90 -12.02
N PRO A 79 -24.69 24.64 -13.09
CA PRO A 79 -24.89 23.29 -13.63
C PRO A 79 -23.76 22.79 -14.54
N THR A 80 -22.66 23.55 -14.69
CA THR A 80 -21.52 23.18 -15.53
C THR A 80 -20.33 22.72 -14.68
N PRO A 81 -19.63 21.63 -15.08
CA PRO A 81 -18.41 21.20 -14.41
C PRO A 81 -17.39 22.35 -14.30
N GLN A 82 -16.95 22.63 -13.09
CA GLN A 82 -15.98 23.70 -12.84
C GLN A 82 -14.56 23.24 -13.17
N THR A 83 -13.72 24.18 -13.60
CA THR A 83 -12.30 23.90 -13.84
C THR A 83 -11.61 23.42 -12.57
N GLU A 84 -10.82 22.36 -12.69
CA GLU A 84 -10.01 21.86 -11.59
C GLU A 84 -8.98 22.89 -11.13
N GLN A 85 -8.78 22.95 -9.82
CA GLN A 85 -7.84 23.84 -9.18
C GLN A 85 -6.77 23.02 -8.46
N SER A 86 -5.55 23.14 -8.97
CA SER A 86 -4.35 22.52 -8.40
C SER A 86 -3.62 23.52 -7.52
N HIS A 87 -3.39 23.17 -6.26
CA HIS A 87 -2.58 23.94 -5.32
C HIS A 87 -1.55 23.04 -4.65
N GLN A 88 -0.34 23.55 -4.40
CA GLN A 88 0.62 22.84 -3.55
C GLN A 88 0.14 22.93 -2.11
N SER A 89 -0.02 21.79 -1.45
CA SER A 89 -0.39 21.72 -0.04
C SER A 89 0.50 20.73 0.70
N CYS A 90 0.52 20.93 2.00
CA CYS A 90 1.17 20.08 2.98
C CYS A 90 0.21 18.92 3.28
N VAL A 91 0.62 17.68 3.02
CA VAL A 91 -0.24 16.47 3.06
C VAL A 91 0.35 15.41 4.00
N VAL A 92 -0.53 14.73 4.74
CA VAL A 92 -0.23 13.53 5.53
C VAL A 92 -0.99 12.35 4.94
N ASP A 93 -0.26 11.28 4.61
CA ASP A 93 -0.87 10.01 4.21
C ASP A 93 -1.44 9.31 5.44
N THR A 94 -2.70 8.88 5.34
CA THR A 94 -3.43 8.14 6.37
C THR A 94 -3.97 6.85 5.77
N GLY A 95 -4.40 5.90 6.59
CA GLY A 95 -5.01 4.64 6.14
C GLY A 95 -6.37 4.82 5.44
N TYR A 96 -6.90 6.04 5.36
CA TYR A 96 -8.15 6.40 4.67
C TYR A 96 -7.94 7.44 3.56
N GLY A 97 -6.70 7.65 3.12
CA GLY A 97 -6.32 8.58 2.05
C GLY A 97 -5.38 9.72 2.50
N ALA A 98 -5.05 10.59 1.56
CA ALA A 98 -4.12 11.69 1.73
C ALA A 98 -4.84 12.95 2.24
N TYR A 99 -4.54 13.39 3.48
CA TYR A 99 -5.20 14.52 4.12
C TYR A 99 -4.33 15.78 4.11
N SER A 100 -4.82 16.84 3.47
CA SER A 100 -4.13 18.12 3.36
C SER A 100 -4.36 19.04 4.56
N GLN A 101 -3.35 19.87 4.88
CA GLN A 101 -3.45 20.95 5.86
C GLN A 101 -4.63 21.90 5.59
N SER A 102 -5.01 22.05 4.31
CA SER A 102 -6.14 22.87 3.86
C SER A 102 -7.51 22.28 4.22
N GLY A 103 -7.58 21.09 4.84
CA GLY A 103 -8.82 20.43 5.26
C GLY A 103 -9.48 19.55 4.20
N TYR A 104 -8.79 19.31 3.08
CA TYR A 104 -9.26 18.43 1.99
C TYR A 104 -8.64 17.05 2.12
N LEU A 105 -9.46 16.01 2.02
CA LEU A 105 -9.08 14.61 1.90
C LEU A 105 -9.11 14.22 0.43
N GLN A 106 -8.06 13.55 -0.04
CA GLN A 106 -8.08 12.76 -1.27
C GLN A 106 -8.17 11.29 -0.87
N ARG A 107 -9.24 10.59 -1.24
CA ARG A 107 -9.37 9.15 -0.98
C ARG A 107 -8.40 8.39 -1.89
N GLN A 108 -7.96 7.20 -1.47
CA GLN A 108 -7.24 6.31 -2.39
C GLN A 108 -8.13 6.05 -3.63
N GLY A 109 -7.51 5.95 -4.80
CA GLY A 109 -8.22 5.80 -6.08
C GLY A 109 -8.92 7.07 -6.61
N THR A 110 -8.89 8.22 -5.92
CA THR A 110 -9.43 9.49 -6.47
C THR A 110 -8.33 10.47 -6.85
N THR A 111 -8.52 11.21 -7.95
CA THR A 111 -7.64 12.32 -8.37
C THR A 111 -8.05 13.66 -7.79
N ILE A 112 -9.32 13.79 -7.34
CA ILE A 112 -9.89 15.01 -6.77
C ILE A 112 -10.06 14.85 -5.26
N ALA A 113 -9.62 15.85 -4.52
CA ALA A 113 -9.76 15.98 -3.07
C ALA A 113 -11.01 16.79 -2.69
N GLY A 114 -11.72 16.36 -1.64
CA GLY A 114 -12.93 16.99 -1.13
C GLY A 114 -12.82 17.42 0.34
N PRO A 115 -13.60 18.41 0.82
CA PRO A 115 -13.69 18.72 2.24
C PRO A 115 -14.38 17.58 2.99
N VAL A 116 -13.97 17.34 4.24
CA VAL A 116 -14.59 16.34 5.13
C VAL A 116 -15.60 16.99 6.06
N ASN A 117 -16.82 16.47 6.09
CA ASN A 117 -17.92 16.93 6.94
C ASN A 117 -18.15 15.99 8.14
N LYS A 118 -18.56 16.57 9.26
CA LYS A 118 -18.97 15.85 10.48
C LYS A 118 -20.26 15.06 10.23
N PHE A 119 -20.48 14.02 11.03
CA PHE A 119 -21.74 13.28 11.11
C PHE A 119 -22.96 14.18 11.29
N THR A 120 -22.86 15.19 12.16
CA THR A 120 -23.88 16.20 12.46
C THR A 120 -24.00 17.31 11.41
N GLY A 121 -23.20 17.29 10.33
CA GLY A 121 -23.06 18.37 9.37
C GLY A 121 -22.02 19.43 9.76
N GLY A 122 -21.60 20.22 8.75
CA GLY A 122 -20.50 21.19 8.85
C GLY A 122 -19.10 20.55 8.77
N THR A 123 -18.08 21.36 8.50
CA THR A 123 -16.70 20.89 8.30
C THR A 123 -16.12 20.22 9.55
N ALA A 124 -15.44 19.10 9.37
CA ALA A 124 -14.73 18.39 10.43
C ALA A 124 -13.33 18.99 10.66
N SER A 125 -12.99 19.25 11.92
CA SER A 125 -11.62 19.58 12.34
C SER A 125 -10.89 18.28 12.66
N ILE A 126 -10.13 17.78 11.68
CA ILE A 126 -9.42 16.51 11.75
C ILE A 126 -7.93 16.77 11.97
N ILE A 127 -7.32 16.00 12.85
CA ILE A 127 -5.87 15.86 12.96
C ILE A 127 -5.52 14.54 12.27
N PRO A 128 -4.84 14.52 11.11
CA PRO A 128 -4.54 13.28 10.41
C PRO A 128 -3.49 12.47 11.17
N ILE A 129 -3.77 11.21 11.47
CA ILE A 129 -2.79 10.29 12.09
C ILE A 129 -2.01 9.62 10.95
N PRO A 130 -0.66 9.79 10.86
CA PRO A 130 0.14 9.19 9.79
C PRO A 130 -0.05 7.68 9.70
N HIS A 131 -0.28 7.15 8.49
CA HIS A 131 -0.44 5.72 8.18
C HIS A 131 -1.53 4.96 8.97
N SER A 132 -2.35 5.63 9.79
CA SER A 132 -3.37 4.98 10.61
C SER A 132 -4.75 5.08 9.96
N ASN A 133 -5.57 4.04 10.11
CA ASN A 133 -7.00 4.07 9.75
C ASN A 133 -7.89 4.63 10.89
N THR A 134 -7.31 5.34 11.86
CA THR A 134 -8.05 6.04 12.92
C THR A 134 -8.15 7.54 12.62
N LEU A 135 -9.37 8.06 12.57
CA LEU A 135 -9.65 9.47 12.34
C LEU A 135 -9.80 10.19 13.68
N LEU A 136 -8.92 11.17 13.94
CA LEU A 136 -8.92 11.99 15.16
C LEU A 136 -9.61 13.33 14.93
N GLN A 137 -10.65 13.61 15.72
CA GLN A 137 -11.44 14.84 15.70
C GLN A 137 -11.26 15.67 16.96
N ILE A 138 -11.22 16.99 16.77
CA ILE A 138 -11.19 17.96 17.87
C ILE A 138 -12.62 18.33 18.28
N GLY A 139 -12.98 18.06 19.54
CA GLY A 139 -14.18 18.54 20.21
C GLY A 139 -13.86 19.69 21.16
N GLY A 140 -14.16 20.92 20.76
CA GLY A 140 -13.90 22.12 21.56
C GLY A 140 -13.93 23.40 20.73
N VAL A 141 -13.80 24.56 21.37
CA VAL A 141 -13.81 25.89 20.71
C VAL A 141 -12.42 26.50 20.51
N ASN A 142 -11.37 25.90 21.06
CA ASN A 142 -9.98 26.37 20.96
C ASN A 142 -8.98 25.20 21.14
N ALA A 143 -7.73 25.40 20.73
CA ALA A 143 -6.64 24.42 20.83
C ALA A 143 -6.14 24.16 22.27
N TYR A 144 -6.67 24.90 23.24
CA TYR A 144 -6.25 24.94 24.64
C TYR A 144 -7.40 24.40 25.48
N ASN A 145 -7.30 23.16 25.98
CA ASN A 145 -8.38 22.40 26.63
C ASN A 145 -9.36 21.75 25.62
N ALA A 146 -8.83 21.17 24.55
CA ALA A 146 -9.59 20.45 23.53
C ALA A 146 -9.82 18.97 23.91
N TYR A 147 -11.03 18.45 23.72
CA TYR A 147 -11.31 17.03 23.86
C TYR A 147 -11.05 16.29 22.56
N LEU A 148 -10.33 15.18 22.64
CA LEU A 148 -10.00 14.35 21.48
C LEU A 148 -11.02 13.22 21.33
N ASN A 149 -11.52 13.03 20.12
CA ASN A 149 -12.48 11.98 19.77
C ASN A 149 -11.95 11.18 18.58
N PHE A 150 -11.94 9.86 18.71
CA PHE A 150 -11.42 8.93 17.73
C PHE A 150 -12.57 8.21 17.02
N THR A 151 -12.39 7.98 15.73
CA THR A 151 -13.21 7.07 14.92
C THR A 151 -12.28 6.02 14.32
N GLY A 152 -12.27 4.81 14.87
CA GLY A 152 -11.60 3.66 14.25
C GLY A 152 -12.29 3.27 12.93
N ASN A 153 -11.56 2.55 12.07
CA ASN A 153 -12.00 2.17 10.71
C ASN A 153 -12.53 3.36 9.89
N ALA A 154 -11.73 4.42 9.83
CA ALA A 154 -12.05 5.67 9.15
C ALA A 154 -12.37 5.48 7.66
N ALA A 155 -11.73 4.51 7.00
CA ALA A 155 -11.99 4.13 5.61
C ALA A 155 -13.48 3.83 5.38
N ASP A 156 -14.09 3.01 6.24
CA ASP A 156 -15.49 2.56 6.17
C ASP A 156 -16.44 3.64 6.73
N ALA A 157 -16.00 4.36 7.76
CA ALA A 157 -16.73 5.44 8.40
C ALA A 157 -16.97 6.66 7.47
N LEU A 158 -16.21 6.80 6.39
CA LEU A 158 -16.24 7.94 5.48
C LEU A 158 -16.98 7.62 4.17
N GLY A 159 -18.22 8.11 4.05
CA GLY A 159 -18.92 8.15 2.76
C GLY A 159 -18.35 9.26 1.87
N SER A 160 -18.24 9.00 0.57
CA SER A 160 -17.85 9.99 -0.43
C SER A 160 -19.01 10.27 -1.37
N ALA A 161 -19.20 11.53 -1.74
CA ALA A 161 -20.24 11.96 -2.68
C ALA A 161 -19.66 12.91 -3.72
N GLN A 162 -19.91 12.61 -4.99
CA GLN A 162 -19.57 13.46 -6.12
C GLN A 162 -20.84 14.12 -6.67
N ALA A 163 -20.87 15.44 -6.74
CA ALA A 163 -21.96 16.19 -7.36
C ALA A 163 -21.84 16.19 -8.89
N GLY A 164 -22.91 16.59 -9.60
CA GLY A 164 -22.95 16.61 -11.07
C GLY A 164 -21.98 17.59 -11.75
N ASP A 165 -21.41 18.54 -11.02
CA ASP A 165 -20.30 19.39 -11.47
C ASP A 165 -18.92 18.73 -11.27
N GLY A 166 -18.88 17.57 -10.63
CA GLY A 166 -17.68 16.84 -10.22
C GLY A 166 -17.04 17.34 -8.91
N GLN A 167 -17.73 18.16 -8.11
CA GLN A 167 -17.28 18.45 -6.75
C GLN A 167 -17.34 17.16 -5.91
N VAL A 168 -16.19 16.76 -5.36
CA VAL A 168 -16.10 15.69 -4.35
C VAL A 168 -16.27 16.27 -2.95
N THR A 169 -17.06 15.60 -2.11
CA THR A 169 -17.16 15.85 -0.67
C THR A 169 -17.16 14.54 0.10
N HIS A 170 -16.68 14.56 1.34
CA HIS A 170 -16.70 13.39 2.22
C HIS A 170 -17.55 13.69 3.46
N LYS A 171 -18.20 12.66 3.99
CA LYS A 171 -19.00 12.75 5.22
C LYS A 171 -18.66 11.57 6.12
N ILE A 172 -18.36 11.88 7.38
CA ILE A 172 -18.24 10.86 8.42
C ILE A 172 -19.67 10.38 8.74
N ASN A 173 -19.97 9.13 8.42
CA ASN A 173 -21.31 8.53 8.48
C ASN A 173 -21.65 7.88 9.83
N VAL A 174 -20.69 7.82 10.75
CA VAL A 174 -20.86 7.32 12.12
C VAL A 174 -20.49 8.39 13.15
N PRO A 175 -21.06 8.35 14.38
CA PRO A 175 -20.52 9.13 15.50
C PRO A 175 -19.12 8.63 15.89
N PRO A 176 -18.31 9.43 16.61
CA PRO A 176 -17.01 8.98 17.12
C PRO A 176 -17.17 7.76 18.03
N THR A 177 -16.31 6.76 17.86
CA THR A 177 -16.36 5.52 18.65
C THR A 177 -15.82 5.70 20.07
N VAL A 178 -14.78 6.53 20.28
CA VAL A 178 -14.15 6.73 21.60
C VAL A 178 -13.73 8.18 21.83
N SER A 179 -14.01 8.74 23.00
CA SER A 179 -13.40 10.00 23.47
C SER A 179 -12.20 9.71 24.38
N LEU A 180 -11.14 10.53 24.30
CA LEU A 180 -9.97 10.41 25.16
C LEU A 180 -10.32 10.62 26.63
N LYS A 181 -10.10 9.57 27.43
CA LYS A 181 -10.46 9.50 28.84
C LYS A 181 -9.53 8.57 29.59
N ASP A 182 -9.50 8.68 30.91
CA ASP A 182 -8.89 7.66 31.77
C ASP A 182 -9.82 6.44 31.99
N VAL A 183 -9.32 5.44 32.72
CA VAL A 183 -10.03 4.18 32.98
C VAL A 183 -11.28 4.39 33.85
N SER A 184 -11.32 5.45 34.67
CA SER A 184 -12.51 5.85 35.43
C SER A 184 -13.59 6.50 34.56
N GLY A 185 -13.25 6.85 33.31
CA GLY A 185 -14.14 7.49 32.35
C GLY A 185 -14.05 9.02 32.33
N GLN A 186 -13.14 9.62 33.09
CA GLN A 186 -12.94 11.07 33.07
C GLN A 186 -12.28 11.50 31.76
N LEU A 187 -12.92 12.42 31.04
CA LEU A 187 -12.37 13.03 29.83
C LEU A 187 -11.07 13.80 30.14
N LEU A 188 -10.04 13.59 29.32
CA LEU A 188 -8.76 14.28 29.45
C LEU A 188 -8.70 15.44 28.44
N PRO A 189 -8.75 16.71 28.89
CA PRO A 189 -8.61 17.85 28.00
C PRO A 189 -7.14 18.03 27.59
N THR A 190 -6.90 18.31 26.32
CA THR A 190 -5.55 18.32 25.73
C THR A 190 -5.14 19.69 25.19
N ARG A 191 -3.84 19.83 24.94
CA ARG A 191 -3.26 20.90 24.10
C ARG A 191 -2.81 20.36 22.76
N THR A 192 -3.61 20.58 21.72
CA THR A 192 -3.38 20.00 20.38
C THR A 192 -2.14 20.55 19.68
N ASP A 193 -1.61 21.68 20.13
CA ASP A 193 -0.36 22.27 19.65
C ASP A 193 0.91 21.58 20.18
N THR A 194 0.77 20.74 21.21
CA THR A 194 1.85 19.89 21.77
C THR A 194 1.86 18.47 21.20
N LEU A 195 0.85 18.14 20.39
CA LEU A 195 0.56 16.80 19.91
C LEU A 195 1.64 16.32 18.95
N SER A 196 1.93 15.02 18.96
CA SER A 196 2.91 14.37 18.10
C SER A 196 2.61 12.89 17.93
N PHE A 197 3.02 12.30 16.80
CA PHE A 197 2.80 10.88 16.50
C PHE A 197 4.11 10.11 16.27
N SER A 198 4.09 8.81 16.56
CA SER A 198 5.04 7.86 16.00
C SER A 198 4.93 7.83 14.47
N ALA A 199 5.93 7.26 13.78
CA ALA A 199 5.92 7.26 12.32
C ALA A 199 4.83 6.36 11.75
N ASN A 200 4.61 5.20 12.37
CA ASN A 200 3.55 4.25 12.06
C ASN A 200 2.14 4.67 12.56
N GLY A 201 1.99 5.85 13.18
CA GLY A 201 0.71 6.31 13.72
C GLY A 201 0.17 5.59 14.95
N LEU A 202 0.71 4.43 15.36
CA LEU A 202 0.23 3.63 16.50
C LEU A 202 0.31 4.35 17.87
N TRP A 203 1.14 5.38 17.99
CA TRP A 203 1.35 6.10 19.23
C TRP A 203 1.20 7.60 19.03
N MET A 204 0.45 8.22 19.94
CA MET A 204 0.33 9.66 20.08
C MET A 204 0.95 10.10 21.41
N VAL A 205 1.61 11.24 21.42
CA VAL A 205 1.99 11.98 22.63
C VAL A 205 1.32 13.34 22.61
N VAL A 206 0.75 13.75 23.73
CA VAL A 206 0.08 15.06 23.88
C VAL A 206 0.14 15.52 25.33
N ASP A 207 0.14 16.83 25.57
CA ASP A 207 0.02 17.38 26.91
C ASP A 207 -1.44 17.47 27.38
N VAL A 208 -1.65 17.08 28.64
CA VAL A 208 -2.89 17.31 29.41
C VAL A 208 -2.58 18.38 30.48
N PRO A 209 -3.08 19.63 30.33
CA PRO A 209 -2.72 20.73 31.22
C PRO A 209 -2.91 20.40 32.70
N PHE A 210 -1.93 20.79 33.52
CA PHE A 210 -1.87 20.53 34.97
C PHE A 210 -1.76 19.06 35.40
N ILE A 211 -1.88 18.10 34.49
CA ILE A 211 -1.67 16.66 34.74
C ILE A 211 -0.29 16.21 34.22
N GLY A 212 0.09 16.64 33.02
CA GLY A 212 1.36 16.33 32.37
C GLY A 212 1.20 15.63 31.02
N THR A 213 2.33 15.29 30.41
CA THR A 213 2.37 14.67 29.08
C THR A 213 1.96 13.19 29.13
N ILE A 214 1.07 12.79 28.24
CA ILE A 214 0.56 11.41 28.13
C ILE A 214 1.01 10.76 26.82
N ARG A 215 1.25 9.45 26.85
CA ARG A 215 1.25 8.57 25.67
C ARG A 215 -0.14 7.97 25.53
N VAL A 216 -0.63 7.87 24.30
CA VAL A 216 -1.87 7.19 23.93
C VAL A 216 -1.57 6.21 22.80
N ASN A 217 -2.01 4.96 22.91
CA ASN A 217 -2.06 4.05 21.76
C ASN A 217 -3.28 4.40 20.91
N THR A 218 -3.13 4.61 19.60
CA THR A 218 -4.20 5.17 18.75
C THR A 218 -5.27 4.17 18.32
N GLU A 219 -5.05 2.86 18.53
CA GLU A 219 -6.01 1.80 18.21
C GLU A 219 -6.77 1.31 19.46
N THR A 220 -6.06 1.07 20.55
CA THR A 220 -6.61 0.57 21.83
C THR A 220 -7.03 1.68 22.79
N PHE A 221 -6.66 2.93 22.48
CA PHE A 221 -6.88 4.14 23.30
C PHE A 221 -6.26 4.08 24.71
N ALA A 222 -5.34 3.14 24.96
CA ALA A 222 -4.66 2.99 26.23
C ALA A 222 -3.77 4.21 26.55
N VAL A 223 -4.00 4.84 27.71
CA VAL A 223 -3.31 6.06 28.16
C VAL A 223 -2.23 5.74 29.20
N LEU A 224 -1.07 6.38 29.08
CA LEU A 224 0.04 6.33 30.03
C LEU A 224 0.55 7.76 30.33
N PRO A 225 0.32 8.33 31.53
CA PRO A 225 0.79 9.67 31.87
C PRO A 225 2.23 9.63 32.40
N PHE A 226 3.19 10.23 31.69
CA PHE A 226 4.63 10.06 31.96
C PHE A 226 5.42 11.37 32.16
N GLY A 227 5.00 12.46 31.49
CA GLY A 227 5.73 13.73 31.51
C GLY A 227 5.35 14.62 32.69
N ASP A 228 6.26 15.50 33.10
CA ASP A 228 6.01 16.48 34.16
C ASP A 228 4.85 17.43 33.81
N SER A 229 4.01 17.76 34.81
CA SER A 229 2.94 18.76 34.66
C SER A 229 3.51 20.17 34.51
N LEU A 230 3.16 20.87 33.44
CA LEU A 230 3.56 22.26 33.23
C LEU A 230 2.51 23.23 33.83
N ASN A 231 2.99 24.33 34.42
CA ASN A 231 2.12 25.35 35.00
C ASN A 231 1.81 26.45 33.98
N TYR A 232 0.61 26.41 33.43
CA TYR A 232 0.14 27.36 32.41
C TYR A 232 -0.28 28.74 32.99
N ASN A 233 -0.44 28.85 34.31
CA ASN A 233 -0.95 30.07 34.95
C ASN A 233 0.10 31.18 35.13
N ILE A 234 1.34 30.97 34.68
CA ILE A 234 2.46 31.92 34.82
C ILE A 234 2.62 32.88 33.62
N GLY A 235 1.72 32.82 32.62
CA GLY A 235 1.76 33.69 31.44
C GLY A 235 2.87 33.36 30.43
N LEU A 236 3.52 32.21 30.55
CA LEU A 236 4.48 31.69 29.59
C LEU A 236 3.87 30.52 28.81
N ASP A 237 3.96 30.59 27.49
CA ASP A 237 3.65 29.44 26.64
C ASP A 237 4.83 28.45 26.69
N PRO A 238 4.62 27.15 27.04
CA PRO A 238 5.73 26.20 27.11
C PRO A 238 6.37 25.90 25.75
N GLY A 239 5.66 26.11 24.63
CA GLY A 239 6.15 25.75 23.30
C GLY A 239 6.65 24.30 23.25
N LEU A 240 5.86 23.38 23.83
CA LEU A 240 6.28 21.99 24.03
C LEU A 240 6.53 21.32 22.68
N GLN A 241 7.60 20.56 22.58
CA GLN A 241 7.94 19.72 21.44
C GLN A 241 8.02 18.30 21.95
N THR A 242 7.25 17.38 21.37
CA THR A 242 7.23 15.99 21.81
C THR A 242 7.56 15.04 20.65
N ALA A 243 7.99 13.84 20.97
CA ALA A 243 8.26 12.78 20.00
C ALA A 243 8.08 11.42 20.66
N ILE A 244 7.74 10.41 19.85
CA ILE A 244 7.66 9.02 20.29
C ILE A 244 8.13 8.07 19.19
N THR A 245 8.76 6.98 19.58
CA THR A 245 9.19 5.86 18.73
C THR A 245 8.01 5.03 18.26
N SER A 246 8.16 4.31 17.15
CA SER A 246 7.09 3.45 16.61
C SER A 246 6.78 2.20 17.45
N ASP A 247 7.72 1.75 18.30
CA ASP A 247 7.46 0.75 19.35
C ASP A 247 6.73 1.33 20.59
N GLY A 248 6.62 2.66 20.69
CA GLY A 248 6.01 3.36 21.81
C GLY A 248 6.82 3.35 23.12
N ARG A 249 8.04 2.81 23.11
CA ARG A 249 8.91 2.70 24.30
C ARG A 249 9.57 4.02 24.67
N TYR A 250 10.09 4.77 23.71
CA TYR A 250 10.82 6.00 24.00
C TYR A 250 10.02 7.23 23.62
N ALA A 251 9.86 8.14 24.58
CA ALA A 251 9.26 9.46 24.34
C ALA A 251 10.22 10.57 24.73
N ALA A 252 10.31 11.60 23.90
CA ALA A 252 11.11 12.78 24.17
C ALA A 252 10.19 14.01 24.33
N VAL A 253 10.50 14.87 25.30
CA VAL A 253 9.75 16.08 25.63
C VAL A 253 10.73 17.23 25.84
N ALA A 254 10.62 18.27 25.02
CA ALA A 254 11.44 19.46 25.10
C ALA A 254 10.61 20.74 25.23
N SER A 255 11.08 21.69 26.04
CA SER A 255 10.51 23.04 26.16
C SER A 255 11.63 24.04 26.33
N ARG A 256 11.66 25.04 25.44
CA ARG A 256 12.57 26.19 25.55
C ARG A 256 12.23 27.06 26.75
N SER A 257 10.96 27.36 26.96
CA SER A 257 10.48 28.26 28.02
C SER A 257 10.75 27.71 29.44
N PHE A 258 10.76 26.38 29.59
CA PHE A 258 10.99 25.70 30.86
C PHE A 258 12.39 25.06 30.97
N THR A 259 13.25 25.22 29.96
CA THR A 259 14.60 24.60 29.88
C THR A 259 14.61 23.08 30.10
N ILE A 260 13.65 22.39 29.50
CA ILE A 260 13.49 20.94 29.58
C ILE A 260 13.93 20.32 28.25
N PHE A 261 14.70 19.23 28.30
CA PHE A 261 14.80 18.29 27.19
C PHE A 261 15.00 16.88 27.74
N ARG A 262 13.90 16.18 28.05
CA ARG A 262 13.92 14.83 28.65
C ARG A 262 13.60 13.75 27.64
N LEU A 263 14.25 12.61 27.77
CA LEU A 263 13.93 11.37 27.09
C LEU A 263 13.57 10.31 28.13
N TYR A 264 12.42 9.66 27.98
CA TYR A 264 11.84 8.71 28.90
C TYR A 264 11.86 7.29 28.29
N ASP A 265 12.16 6.27 29.12
CA ASP A 265 11.87 4.87 28.78
C ASP A 265 10.54 4.46 29.42
N LEU A 266 9.50 4.44 28.59
CA LEU A 266 8.11 4.18 29.00
C LEU A 266 7.86 2.70 29.33
N SER A 267 8.76 1.78 28.96
CA SER A 267 8.69 0.39 29.44
C SER A 267 8.96 0.27 30.94
N THR A 268 9.60 1.27 31.55
CA THR A 268 9.93 1.32 32.98
C THR A 268 8.87 2.04 33.83
N CYS A 269 7.76 2.48 33.23
CA CYS A 269 6.73 3.21 33.94
C CYS A 269 5.95 2.34 34.95
N ALA A 270 5.61 2.93 36.10
CA ALA A 270 4.72 2.31 37.09
C ALA A 270 3.28 2.14 36.55
N PRO A 271 2.45 1.24 37.13
CA PRO A 271 1.08 1.01 36.69
C PRO A 271 0.21 2.27 36.70
N VAL A 272 -0.63 2.43 35.67
CA VAL A 272 -1.51 3.59 35.50
C VAL A 272 -2.68 3.54 36.49
N PRO A 273 -2.93 4.60 37.29
CA PRO A 273 -4.09 4.66 38.19
C PRO A 273 -5.40 4.79 37.39
N ALA A 274 -6.50 4.28 37.95
CA ALA A 274 -7.79 4.31 37.26
C ALA A 274 -8.27 5.75 36.95
N HIS A 275 -8.05 6.67 37.90
CA HIS A 275 -8.26 8.10 37.73
C HIS A 275 -6.88 8.77 37.61
N ILE A 276 -6.66 9.52 36.53
CA ILE A 276 -5.36 10.17 36.27
C ILE A 276 -5.37 11.59 36.84
N THR A 277 -4.53 11.85 37.85
CA THR A 277 -4.34 13.17 38.46
C THR A 277 -2.93 13.73 38.26
N GLY A 278 -2.06 13.01 37.55
CA GLY A 278 -0.66 13.34 37.33
C GLY A 278 0.10 12.19 36.68
N LYS A 279 1.40 12.39 36.42
CA LYS A 279 2.27 11.34 35.88
C LYS A 279 2.48 10.15 36.83
N VAL A 280 2.73 8.98 36.26
CA VAL A 280 3.39 7.87 36.97
C VAL A 280 4.91 8.04 36.96
N ALA A 281 5.60 7.28 37.83
CA ALA A 281 7.06 7.26 37.83
C ALA A 281 7.57 6.44 36.63
N CYS A 282 8.51 6.99 35.86
CA CYS A 282 9.19 6.36 34.73
C CYS A 282 10.67 6.77 34.75
N SER A 283 11.56 5.94 34.20
CA SER A 283 12.98 6.30 34.05
C SER A 283 13.18 7.31 32.92
N SER A 284 14.05 8.29 33.12
CA SER A 284 14.36 9.31 32.11
C SER A 284 15.75 9.91 32.28
N VAL A 285 16.28 10.47 31.20
CA VAL A 285 17.50 11.28 31.17
C VAL A 285 17.17 12.70 30.75
N ASP A 286 17.87 13.69 31.32
CA ASP A 286 17.80 15.08 30.90
C ASP A 286 18.98 15.39 29.97
N LEU A 287 18.65 15.67 28.70
CA LEU A 287 19.59 15.96 27.63
C LEU A 287 19.94 17.45 27.55
N TRP A 288 19.26 18.33 28.30
CA TRP A 288 19.56 19.77 28.26
C TRP A 288 21.01 20.11 28.64
N PRO A 289 21.61 19.52 29.70
CA PRO A 289 23.02 19.75 30.03
C PRO A 289 23.99 19.23 28.95
N PHE A 290 23.66 18.09 28.33
CA PHE A 290 24.43 17.53 27.23
C PHE A 290 24.42 18.46 26.00
N MET A 291 23.25 19.00 25.63
CA MET A 291 23.13 19.94 24.51
C MET A 291 23.91 21.25 24.74
N LEU A 292 23.93 21.77 25.98
CA LEU A 292 24.75 22.92 26.35
C LEU A 292 26.27 22.66 26.20
N GLN A 293 26.71 21.41 26.39
CA GLN A 293 28.10 21.02 26.19
C GLN A 293 28.46 20.85 24.71
N GLN A 294 27.59 20.21 23.92
CA GLN A 294 27.87 19.89 22.51
C GLN A 294 27.63 21.07 21.55
N VAL A 295 26.68 21.97 21.85
CA VAL A 295 26.30 23.07 20.96
C VAL A 295 26.52 24.42 21.67
N PRO A 296 27.67 25.09 21.43
CA PRO A 296 27.97 26.38 22.04
C PRO A 296 26.89 27.44 21.73
N GLY A 297 26.36 28.07 22.77
CA GLY A 297 25.29 29.06 22.66
C GLY A 297 23.90 28.45 22.40
N PHE A 298 23.70 27.16 22.61
CA PHE A 298 22.39 26.50 22.54
C PHE A 298 21.30 27.22 23.36
N THR A 299 20.13 27.39 22.76
CA THR A 299 18.98 28.10 23.36
C THR A 299 17.65 27.34 23.28
N GLY A 300 17.59 26.21 22.56
CA GLY A 300 16.37 25.40 22.45
C GLY A 300 16.38 24.40 21.30
N VAL A 301 15.32 23.59 21.26
CA VAL A 301 15.07 22.51 20.30
C VAL A 301 13.68 22.73 19.68
N GLY A 302 13.54 22.40 18.39
CA GLY A 302 12.27 22.33 17.67
C GLY A 302 12.23 21.17 16.69
N ARG A 303 11.02 20.78 16.24
CA ARG A 303 10.79 19.68 15.27
C ARG A 303 11.47 18.37 15.70
N LEU A 304 11.16 17.94 16.92
CA LEU A 304 11.75 16.77 17.56
C LEU A 304 11.09 15.50 17.02
N ARG A 305 11.83 14.54 16.45
CA ARG A 305 11.26 13.29 15.92
C ARG A 305 12.22 12.11 15.94
N PHE A 306 11.70 10.91 16.21
CA PHE A 306 12.49 9.68 16.04
C PHE A 306 12.54 9.27 14.56
N ARG A 307 13.77 8.99 14.08
CA ARG A 307 14.07 8.32 12.79
C ARG A 307 14.17 6.80 12.97
N SER A 308 14.62 6.35 14.14
CA SER A 308 14.61 4.97 14.62
C SER A 308 14.42 4.95 16.14
N ASP A 309 14.24 3.77 16.75
CA ASP A 309 14.14 3.64 18.22
C ASP A 309 15.40 4.14 18.95
N TYR A 310 16.49 4.32 18.20
CA TYR A 310 17.81 4.71 18.67
C TYR A 310 18.33 6.02 18.07
N THR A 311 17.55 6.72 17.24
CA THR A 311 17.97 7.99 16.61
C THR A 311 16.87 9.05 16.66
N LEU A 312 17.20 10.20 17.21
CA LEU A 312 16.32 11.34 17.47
C LEU A 312 16.82 12.54 16.67
N GLU A 313 16.10 12.93 15.61
CA GLU A 313 16.37 14.14 14.84
C GLU A 313 15.68 15.35 15.46
N PHE A 314 16.34 16.50 15.39
CA PHE A 314 15.75 17.79 15.72
C PHE A 314 16.53 18.98 15.15
N TYR A 315 15.93 20.17 15.24
CA TYR A 315 16.55 21.43 14.89
C TYR A 315 16.91 22.20 16.16
N THR A 316 18.18 22.50 16.35
CA THR A 316 18.67 23.32 17.47
C THR A 316 18.66 24.79 17.10
N THR A 317 18.20 25.66 18.01
CA THR A 317 18.44 27.11 17.91
C THR A 317 19.58 27.52 18.84
N TYR A 318 20.57 28.25 18.33
CA TYR A 318 21.76 28.63 19.08
C TYR A 318 22.29 30.01 18.66
N THR A 319 22.96 30.72 19.56
CA THR A 319 23.41 32.11 19.34
C THR A 319 24.93 32.19 19.19
N VAL A 320 25.40 32.74 18.07
CA VAL A 320 26.83 32.99 17.80
C VAL A 320 27.03 34.47 17.52
N GLY A 321 27.84 35.15 18.32
CA GLY A 321 28.13 36.58 18.15
C GLY A 321 26.88 37.49 18.24
N GLY A 322 25.85 37.07 18.97
CA GLY A 322 24.56 37.76 19.06
C GLY A 322 23.56 37.44 17.93
N VAL A 323 23.94 36.62 16.94
CA VAL A 323 23.06 36.19 15.85
C VAL A 323 22.50 34.79 16.16
N ASN A 324 21.19 34.63 16.06
CA ASN A 324 20.54 33.33 16.19
C ASN A 324 20.73 32.52 14.89
N LYS A 325 21.11 31.26 15.05
CA LYS A 325 21.28 30.27 13.99
C LYS A 325 20.43 29.03 14.28
N THR A 326 20.11 28.29 13.23
CA THR A 326 19.40 27.01 13.31
C THR A 326 20.22 25.95 12.60
N ALA A 327 20.31 24.76 13.18
CA ALA A 327 20.99 23.62 12.59
C ALA A 327 20.24 22.31 12.86
N GLN A 328 20.19 21.45 11.84
CA GLN A 328 19.62 20.10 11.93
C GLN A 328 20.67 19.17 12.55
N HIS A 329 20.26 18.42 13.57
CA HIS A 329 21.09 17.44 14.27
C HIS A 329 20.36 16.10 14.37
N VAL A 330 21.15 15.03 14.49
CA VAL A 330 20.68 13.69 14.89
C VAL A 330 21.43 13.30 16.15
N LEU A 331 20.68 12.89 17.16
CA LEU A 331 21.20 12.30 18.38
C LEU A 331 21.04 10.77 18.28
N THR A 332 22.08 10.01 18.57
CA THR A 332 22.09 8.55 18.46
C THR A 332 22.36 7.93 19.83
N ALA A 333 21.56 6.93 20.23
CA ALA A 333 21.71 6.21 21.49
C ALA A 333 23.07 5.50 21.57
N ALA A 334 23.57 5.28 22.79
CA ALA A 334 24.92 4.78 22.99
C ALA A 334 25.11 3.37 22.40
N GLY A 335 26.22 3.17 21.68
CA GLY A 335 26.53 1.92 20.99
C GLY A 335 25.67 1.61 19.77
N GLN A 336 24.73 2.48 19.39
CA GLN A 336 23.85 2.30 18.23
C GLN A 336 24.39 3.01 16.99
N ALA A 337 23.95 2.58 15.82
CA ALA A 337 24.32 3.21 14.56
C ALA A 337 23.32 4.32 14.19
N ALA A 338 23.84 5.46 13.71
CA ALA A 338 23.04 6.47 13.01
C ALA A 338 22.64 5.91 11.63
N SER A 339 21.54 5.15 11.57
CA SER A 339 21.01 4.62 10.31
C SER A 339 20.03 5.59 9.64
N GLY A 340 19.87 5.43 8.33
CA GLY A 340 18.66 5.88 7.64
C GLY A 340 17.50 4.92 7.90
N TYR A 341 16.63 4.77 6.88
CA TYR A 341 15.33 4.11 6.98
C TYR A 341 15.37 2.76 7.71
N GLY A 342 14.38 2.49 8.56
CA GLY A 342 14.30 1.23 9.30
C GLY A 342 14.15 0.02 8.38
N TYR A 343 13.35 0.16 7.32
CA TYR A 343 13.00 -0.90 6.40
C TYR A 343 12.77 -0.35 4.98
N LEU A 344 13.22 -1.07 3.95
CA LEU A 344 12.89 -0.82 2.56
C LEU A 344 12.55 -2.14 1.86
N ALA A 345 11.38 -2.24 1.25
CA ALA A 345 11.06 -3.38 0.39
C ALA A 345 11.39 -3.11 -1.08
N LEU A 346 11.96 -4.12 -1.73
CA LEU A 346 12.28 -4.18 -3.16
C LEU A 346 11.53 -5.38 -3.76
N GLY A 347 11.34 -5.39 -5.08
CA GLY A 347 10.89 -6.56 -5.81
C GLY A 347 9.84 -6.26 -6.86
N ASP A 348 9.03 -7.28 -7.13
CA ASP A 348 8.02 -7.35 -8.19
C ASP A 348 6.59 -7.11 -7.68
N SER A 349 5.61 -7.50 -8.48
CA SER A 349 4.17 -7.39 -8.21
C SER A 349 3.73 -8.04 -6.90
N TYR A 350 4.36 -9.16 -6.50
CA TYR A 350 4.09 -9.84 -5.23
C TYR A 350 4.60 -9.05 -4.01
N THR A 351 5.50 -8.08 -4.20
CA THR A 351 5.92 -7.13 -3.16
C THR A 351 5.25 -5.77 -3.29
N SER A 352 4.97 -5.28 -4.51
CA SER A 352 4.25 -4.01 -4.70
C SER A 352 2.80 -4.10 -4.25
N GLY A 353 2.19 -5.29 -4.35
CA GLY A 353 0.80 -5.55 -4.01
C GLY A 353 -0.15 -5.34 -5.17
N GLU A 354 0.27 -5.73 -6.38
CA GLU A 354 -0.62 -5.92 -7.52
C GLU A 354 -1.83 -6.78 -7.09
N GLY A 355 -3.04 -6.35 -7.44
CA GLY A 355 -4.27 -7.04 -7.03
C GLY A 355 -4.69 -6.88 -5.56
N ALA A 356 -3.94 -6.14 -4.75
CA ALA A 356 -4.39 -5.71 -3.42
C ALA A 356 -5.13 -4.35 -3.43
N TYR A 357 -5.15 -3.67 -4.59
CA TYR A 357 -5.73 -2.33 -4.81
C TYR A 357 -5.18 -1.26 -3.84
N GLU A 358 -5.83 -0.10 -3.70
CA GLU A 358 -5.34 1.04 -2.89
C GLU A 358 -3.89 1.44 -3.20
N TYR A 359 -3.58 1.57 -4.50
CA TYR A 359 -2.27 1.98 -4.99
C TYR A 359 -1.92 3.42 -4.56
N LYS A 360 -0.66 3.64 -4.17
CA LYS A 360 -0.13 4.98 -3.87
C LYS A 360 -0.27 5.88 -5.09
N ALA A 361 -0.59 7.15 -4.84
CA ALA A 361 -0.69 8.17 -5.90
C ALA A 361 0.57 8.16 -6.79
N LEU A 362 0.37 8.35 -8.10
CA LEU A 362 1.41 8.29 -9.14
C LEU A 362 2.01 6.90 -9.43
N THR A 363 1.60 5.83 -8.74
CA THR A 363 2.04 4.44 -9.04
C THR A 363 1.03 3.63 -9.86
N ASP A 364 -0.14 4.22 -10.12
CA ASP A 364 -1.18 3.75 -11.02
C ASP A 364 -1.62 4.93 -11.92
N THR A 365 -1.02 5.01 -13.10
CA THR A 365 -1.20 6.05 -14.14
C THR A 365 -0.82 5.47 -15.51
N ASP A 366 -1.19 6.14 -16.61
CA ASP A 366 -0.82 5.75 -17.99
C ASP A 366 0.69 5.46 -18.18
N ASN A 367 1.55 6.18 -17.45
CA ASN A 367 3.01 6.10 -17.58
C ASN A 367 3.71 5.33 -16.45
N ASN A 368 3.06 5.13 -15.31
CA ASN A 368 3.63 4.40 -14.16
C ASN A 368 2.57 3.44 -13.62
N LYS A 369 2.85 2.15 -13.79
CA LYS A 369 2.02 1.00 -13.39
C LYS A 369 2.78 0.12 -12.40
N CYS A 370 3.53 0.73 -11.49
CA CYS A 370 4.21 -0.02 -10.42
C CYS A 370 3.23 -0.64 -9.41
N HIS A 371 1.98 -0.15 -9.35
CA HIS A 371 0.89 -0.72 -8.55
C HIS A 371 1.33 -1.01 -7.11
N LEU A 372 1.76 0.06 -6.46
CA LEU A 372 2.33 0.02 -5.12
C LEU A 372 1.22 0.21 -4.09
N SER A 373 0.58 -0.89 -3.70
CA SER A 373 -0.55 -0.93 -2.77
C SER A 373 -0.12 -0.58 -1.35
N GLN A 374 -0.91 0.25 -0.67
CA GLN A 374 -0.77 0.47 0.78
C GLN A 374 -1.22 -0.75 1.62
N ARG A 375 -1.91 -1.72 1.01
CA ARG A 375 -2.29 -3.02 1.59
C ARG A 375 -1.25 -4.12 1.33
N SER A 376 -0.19 -3.83 0.60
CA SER A 376 0.89 -4.80 0.33
C SER A 376 1.63 -5.20 1.61
N TYR A 377 2.21 -6.40 1.60
CA TYR A 377 2.86 -6.97 2.78
C TYR A 377 3.97 -6.07 3.37
N PRO A 378 4.74 -5.26 2.60
CA PRO A 378 5.71 -4.32 3.18
C PRO A 378 5.10 -3.27 4.10
N TYR A 379 4.00 -2.62 3.70
CA TYR A 379 3.39 -1.59 4.55
C TYR A 379 2.73 -2.20 5.78
N LEU A 380 2.12 -3.39 5.64
CA LEU A 380 1.58 -4.16 6.76
C LEU A 380 2.70 -4.53 7.75
N LEU A 381 3.83 -5.09 7.28
CA LEU A 381 4.99 -5.39 8.14
C LEU A 381 5.56 -4.14 8.82
N GLY A 382 5.67 -3.03 8.10
CA GLY A 382 6.18 -1.78 8.65
C GLY A 382 5.28 -1.20 9.74
N HIS A 383 3.96 -1.30 9.56
CA HIS A 383 2.95 -0.92 10.55
C HIS A 383 2.97 -1.85 11.77
N ASP A 384 2.76 -3.15 11.53
CA ASP A 384 2.50 -4.18 12.57
C ASP A 384 3.74 -4.49 13.43
N LEU A 385 4.94 -4.41 12.85
CA LEU A 385 6.21 -4.53 13.60
C LEU A 385 6.65 -3.22 14.25
N GLY A 386 5.89 -2.14 14.06
CA GLY A 386 6.19 -0.84 14.66
C GLY A 386 7.49 -0.22 14.18
N LEU A 387 7.74 -0.22 12.86
CA LEU A 387 8.97 0.33 12.31
C LEU A 387 8.91 1.86 12.21
N ASN A 388 10.06 2.52 12.39
CA ASN A 388 10.12 3.99 12.51
C ASN A 388 10.20 4.74 11.18
N GLN A 389 10.68 4.07 10.14
CA GLN A 389 10.73 4.57 8.77
C GLN A 389 10.70 3.32 7.88
N TYR A 390 9.61 3.14 7.15
CA TYR A 390 9.44 2.01 6.23
C TYR A 390 8.82 2.52 4.95
N GLU A 391 9.27 1.95 3.84
CA GLU A 391 8.79 2.30 2.52
C GLU A 391 9.00 1.09 1.59
N SER A 392 8.35 1.10 0.44
CA SER A 392 8.55 0.09 -0.60
C SER A 392 8.81 0.79 -1.93
N VAL A 393 9.74 0.25 -2.71
CA VAL A 393 10.02 0.68 -4.09
C VAL A 393 9.89 -0.49 -5.08
N ALA A 394 9.26 -1.58 -4.63
CA ALA A 394 8.82 -2.65 -5.49
C ALA A 394 7.86 -2.13 -6.57
N CYS A 395 7.87 -2.77 -7.73
CA CYS A 395 7.13 -2.32 -8.89
C CYS A 395 6.65 -3.54 -9.68
N SER A 396 5.35 -3.55 -10.00
CA SER A 396 4.75 -4.60 -10.83
C SER A 396 5.52 -4.84 -12.13
N GLY A 397 5.67 -6.10 -12.52
CA GLY A 397 6.45 -6.52 -13.68
C GLY A 397 7.98 -6.48 -13.54
N ALA A 398 8.56 -6.10 -12.38
CA ALA A 398 10.02 -6.02 -12.23
C ALA A 398 10.75 -7.35 -12.47
N ILE A 399 11.82 -7.30 -13.26
CA ILE A 399 12.83 -8.36 -13.39
C ILE A 399 14.06 -8.04 -12.53
N ILE A 400 15.04 -8.95 -12.45
CA ILE A 400 16.29 -8.72 -11.70
C ILE A 400 17.01 -7.43 -12.14
N ASP A 401 17.03 -7.08 -13.45
CA ASP A 401 17.73 -5.86 -13.88
C ASP A 401 17.07 -4.59 -13.32
N ASP A 402 15.75 -4.51 -13.22
CA ASP A 402 15.06 -3.36 -12.63
C ASP A 402 15.45 -3.12 -11.15
N ILE A 403 15.86 -4.18 -10.46
CA ILE A 403 16.34 -4.11 -9.08
C ILE A 403 17.79 -3.62 -9.02
N ILE A 404 18.67 -4.09 -9.92
CA ILE A 404 20.14 -3.89 -9.79
C ILE A 404 20.85 -3.14 -10.93
N SER A 405 20.15 -2.62 -11.95
CA SER A 405 20.80 -2.04 -13.12
C SER A 405 21.82 -0.95 -12.76
N GLU A 406 22.96 -0.99 -13.42
CA GLU A 406 23.99 0.06 -13.38
C GLU A 406 24.00 0.91 -14.66
N SER A 407 23.13 0.59 -15.63
CA SER A 407 23.17 1.24 -16.94
C SER A 407 22.74 2.71 -16.85
N ARG A 408 23.54 3.58 -17.47
CA ARG A 408 23.18 4.99 -17.70
C ARG A 408 22.04 5.14 -18.71
N ASP A 409 21.80 4.10 -19.49
CA ASP A 409 20.78 4.02 -20.53
C ASP A 409 19.55 3.22 -20.07
N TYR A 410 19.50 2.78 -18.80
CA TYR A 410 18.31 2.17 -18.20
C TYR A 410 17.15 3.19 -18.19
N GLU A 411 16.02 2.84 -18.78
CA GLU A 411 14.85 3.73 -18.90
C GLU A 411 13.94 3.69 -17.68
N GLY A 412 14.02 2.65 -16.84
CA GLY A 412 13.03 2.39 -15.82
C GLY A 412 11.86 1.55 -16.34
N GLN A 413 10.96 1.22 -15.43
CA GLN A 413 9.70 0.51 -15.69
C GLN A 413 8.56 1.48 -16.08
N VAL A 414 8.82 2.79 -16.04
CA VAL A 414 7.90 3.85 -16.45
C VAL A 414 8.01 4.17 -17.94
N ARG A 415 6.88 4.54 -18.56
CA ARG A 415 6.72 4.66 -20.01
C ARG A 415 6.89 6.10 -20.52
N ASP A 416 7.83 6.86 -19.96
CA ASP A 416 8.14 8.23 -20.39
C ASP A 416 9.30 8.33 -21.40
N GLY A 417 10.02 7.23 -21.65
CA GLY A 417 11.16 7.16 -22.59
C GLY A 417 12.41 7.93 -22.14
N ILE A 418 12.54 8.25 -20.85
CA ILE A 418 13.68 9.02 -20.31
C ILE A 418 14.72 8.07 -19.71
N GLN A 419 15.94 8.12 -20.23
CA GLN A 419 17.05 7.31 -19.75
C GLN A 419 17.65 7.84 -18.44
N ARG A 420 18.16 6.94 -17.59
CA ARG A 420 18.71 7.22 -16.25
C ARG A 420 19.69 8.40 -16.22
N LYS A 421 20.52 8.57 -17.26
CA LYS A 421 21.47 9.69 -17.42
C LYS A 421 20.84 11.07 -17.55
N ASP A 422 19.59 11.14 -18.01
CA ASP A 422 18.83 12.36 -18.29
C ASP A 422 17.77 12.64 -17.20
N ARG A 423 17.56 11.71 -16.26
CA ARG A 423 16.69 11.87 -15.09
C ARG A 423 17.36 12.68 -13.98
N ASN A 424 16.63 13.66 -13.42
CA ASN A 424 16.95 14.23 -12.12
C ASN A 424 16.54 13.24 -11.01
N ALA A 425 17.51 12.62 -10.34
CA ALA A 425 17.28 11.54 -9.39
C ALA A 425 16.79 12.03 -8.02
N ASP A 426 17.26 13.18 -7.54
CA ASP A 426 16.98 13.70 -6.20
C ASP A 426 15.48 13.68 -5.83
N PRO A 427 14.54 14.26 -6.61
CA PRO A 427 13.12 14.24 -6.26
C PRO A 427 12.46 12.86 -6.43
N ILE A 428 13.10 11.91 -7.12
CA ILE A 428 12.60 10.54 -7.21
C ILE A 428 12.99 9.77 -5.94
N LEU A 429 14.26 9.89 -5.55
CA LEU A 429 14.84 9.27 -4.36
C LEU A 429 14.20 9.80 -3.07
N ASP A 430 14.04 11.12 -2.95
CA ASP A 430 13.43 11.78 -1.78
C ASP A 430 11.99 11.35 -1.52
N ASN A 431 11.22 11.10 -2.58
CA ASN A 431 9.79 10.75 -2.50
C ASN A 431 9.50 9.25 -2.67
N PHE A 432 10.53 8.41 -2.85
CA PHE A 432 10.39 6.97 -3.08
C PHE A 432 9.45 6.60 -4.24
N ASN A 433 9.55 7.32 -5.36
CA ASN A 433 8.73 7.06 -6.53
C ASN A 433 9.28 5.83 -7.30
N PRO A 434 8.60 4.67 -7.27
CA PRO A 434 9.11 3.44 -7.88
C PRO A 434 9.11 3.51 -9.42
N GLY A 435 9.88 2.62 -10.05
CA GLY A 435 9.92 2.42 -11.50
C GLY A 435 10.73 3.45 -12.31
N TYR A 436 11.04 4.63 -11.77
CA TYR A 436 11.85 5.63 -12.49
C TYR A 436 13.37 5.39 -12.43
N LEU A 437 13.84 4.64 -11.43
CA LEU A 437 15.24 4.36 -11.14
C LEU A 437 15.38 2.89 -10.76
N ALA A 438 16.58 2.31 -10.90
CA ALA A 438 16.81 0.94 -10.45
C ALA A 438 16.66 0.86 -8.92
N GLN A 439 15.98 -0.17 -8.41
CA GLN A 439 15.53 -0.16 -7.01
C GLN A 439 16.69 -0.10 -5.98
N ARG A 440 17.88 -0.59 -6.35
CA ARG A 440 19.12 -0.43 -5.58
C ARG A 440 19.58 1.01 -5.35
N GLU A 441 19.11 1.99 -6.12
CA GLU A 441 19.47 3.40 -5.91
C GLU A 441 18.87 3.92 -4.60
N PHE A 442 17.64 3.53 -4.27
CA PHE A 442 17.00 3.83 -2.99
C PHE A 442 17.74 3.16 -1.82
N VAL A 443 18.23 1.93 -1.98
CA VAL A 443 19.12 1.27 -1.00
C VAL A 443 20.42 2.06 -0.83
N SER A 444 20.94 2.63 -1.92
CA SER A 444 22.20 3.36 -1.94
C SER A 444 22.10 4.71 -1.25
N GLU A 445 20.99 5.43 -1.45
CA GLU A 445 20.71 6.72 -0.82
C GLU A 445 20.32 6.54 0.66
N HIS A 446 19.26 5.77 0.92
CA HIS A 446 18.60 5.74 2.23
C HIS A 446 19.23 4.79 3.25
N LYS A 447 20.20 3.96 2.83
CA LYS A 447 20.95 3.00 3.66
C LYS A 447 20.10 2.25 4.71
N PRO A 448 19.04 1.52 4.28
CA PRO A 448 18.07 0.93 5.20
C PRO A 448 18.66 -0.19 6.08
N ASN A 449 18.14 -0.36 7.30
CA ASN A 449 18.61 -1.44 8.19
C ASN A 449 18.10 -2.83 7.78
N ILE A 450 16.89 -2.90 7.23
CA ILE A 450 16.22 -4.12 6.79
C ILE A 450 15.84 -3.96 5.33
N ILE A 451 16.09 -5.00 4.53
CA ILE A 451 15.65 -5.10 3.14
C ILE A 451 14.90 -6.42 2.97
N THR A 452 13.68 -6.38 2.42
CA THR A 452 13.03 -7.57 1.87
C THR A 452 13.05 -7.48 0.35
N VAL A 453 13.28 -8.60 -0.34
CA VAL A 453 13.29 -8.63 -1.81
C VAL A 453 12.65 -9.91 -2.36
N SER A 454 11.64 -9.77 -3.23
CA SER A 454 11.21 -10.79 -4.19
C SER A 454 11.85 -10.50 -5.56
N ALA A 455 12.04 -11.53 -6.38
CA ALA A 455 12.46 -11.43 -7.78
C ALA A 455 12.32 -12.79 -8.47
N VAL A 456 12.47 -12.80 -9.80
CA VAL A 456 12.49 -13.97 -10.71
C VAL A 456 11.17 -14.36 -11.35
N GLY A 457 10.01 -14.09 -10.75
CA GLY A 457 8.70 -14.40 -11.38
C GLY A 457 8.58 -13.87 -12.81
N ASN A 458 9.02 -12.63 -13.04
CA ASN A 458 9.05 -12.03 -14.38
C ASN A 458 10.26 -12.48 -15.23
N ASP A 459 11.42 -12.74 -14.64
CA ASP A 459 12.62 -13.25 -15.35
C ASP A 459 12.43 -14.62 -16.02
N ILE A 460 11.45 -15.42 -15.52
CA ILE A 460 11.02 -16.69 -16.12
C ILE A 460 9.67 -16.58 -16.84
N GLY A 461 9.13 -15.38 -17.05
CA GLY A 461 7.83 -15.18 -17.68
C GLY A 461 6.70 -15.98 -17.05
N PHE A 462 6.65 -16.07 -15.70
CA PHE A 462 5.72 -16.94 -14.97
C PHE A 462 4.26 -16.72 -15.39
N ALA A 463 3.86 -15.46 -15.57
CA ALA A 463 2.53 -15.11 -16.07
C ALA A 463 2.25 -15.76 -17.44
N SER A 464 3.15 -15.63 -18.42
CA SER A 464 3.02 -16.27 -19.73
C SER A 464 2.91 -17.80 -19.66
N LYS A 465 3.60 -18.43 -18.70
CA LYS A 465 3.49 -19.88 -18.44
C LYS A 465 2.12 -20.27 -17.88
N LEU A 466 1.57 -19.44 -17.00
CA LEU A 466 0.23 -19.62 -16.44
C LEU A 466 -0.87 -19.45 -17.49
N PHE A 467 -0.76 -18.43 -18.37
CA PHE A 467 -1.69 -18.26 -19.49
C PHE A 467 -1.60 -19.39 -20.53
N ARG A 468 -0.43 -20.02 -20.72
CA ARG A 468 -0.33 -21.27 -21.50
C ARG A 468 -1.15 -22.42 -20.88
N CYS A 469 -1.37 -22.40 -19.57
CA CYS A 469 -2.24 -23.37 -18.88
C CYS A 469 -3.72 -22.98 -18.85
N MET A 470 -4.10 -21.85 -19.47
CA MET A 470 -5.50 -21.46 -19.67
C MET A 470 -5.98 -21.78 -21.10
N GLU A 471 -5.15 -22.41 -21.94
CA GLU A 471 -5.58 -22.96 -23.22
C GLU A 471 -6.45 -24.22 -23.03
N PRO A 472 -7.25 -24.64 -24.02
CA PRO A 472 -8.11 -25.83 -23.89
C PRO A 472 -7.38 -27.17 -23.74
N ASP A 473 -6.06 -27.22 -23.95
CA ASP A 473 -5.22 -28.41 -23.84
C ASP A 473 -4.33 -28.37 -22.58
N THR A 474 -3.98 -29.55 -22.04
CA THR A 474 -3.15 -29.64 -20.84
C THR A 474 -1.72 -29.15 -21.08
N CYS A 475 -1.36 -28.01 -20.49
CA CYS A 475 -0.02 -27.43 -20.56
C CYS A 475 1.05 -28.33 -19.91
N TYR A 476 2.29 -28.21 -20.39
CA TYR A 476 3.48 -28.90 -19.86
C TYR A 476 3.24 -30.37 -19.48
N SER A 477 2.52 -31.11 -20.32
CA SER A 477 2.06 -32.47 -20.02
C SER A 477 3.15 -33.54 -20.16
N THR A 478 4.31 -33.19 -20.73
CA THR A 478 5.43 -34.12 -20.94
C THR A 478 6.64 -33.80 -20.05
N TYR A 479 7.47 -34.82 -19.82
CA TYR A 479 8.74 -34.71 -19.09
C TYR A 479 9.66 -33.65 -19.73
N GLU A 480 9.69 -33.60 -21.06
CA GLU A 480 10.54 -32.69 -21.82
C GLU A 480 10.11 -31.23 -21.62
N ASP A 481 8.81 -30.93 -21.67
CA ASP A 481 8.30 -29.56 -21.43
C ASP A 481 8.64 -29.07 -20.01
N ARG A 482 8.45 -29.93 -19.01
CA ARG A 482 8.71 -29.58 -17.60
C ARG A 482 10.21 -29.44 -17.31
N LEU A 483 11.06 -30.21 -17.98
CA LEU A 483 12.52 -30.11 -17.83
C LEU A 483 13.07 -28.80 -18.40
N GLU A 484 12.48 -28.29 -19.48
CA GLU A 484 12.86 -27.00 -20.05
C GLU A 484 12.56 -25.85 -19.08
N VAL A 485 11.36 -25.85 -18.47
CA VAL A 485 11.00 -24.88 -17.42
C VAL A 485 11.89 -25.01 -16.18
N VAL A 486 12.19 -26.22 -15.71
CA VAL A 486 13.13 -26.45 -14.60
C VAL A 486 14.51 -25.84 -14.88
N ARG A 487 14.99 -25.94 -16.13
CA ARG A 487 16.30 -25.38 -16.54
C ARG A 487 16.30 -23.87 -16.66
N GLU A 488 15.20 -23.29 -17.15
CA GLU A 488 14.98 -21.85 -17.18
C GLU A 488 14.98 -21.24 -15.78
N VAL A 489 14.33 -21.90 -14.81
CA VAL A 489 14.37 -21.52 -13.38
C VAL A 489 15.77 -21.69 -12.80
N ASN A 490 16.46 -22.80 -13.08
CA ASN A 490 17.84 -23.04 -12.65
C ASN A 490 18.81 -21.95 -13.17
N ALA A 491 18.62 -21.43 -14.38
CA ALA A 491 19.48 -20.39 -14.95
C ALA A 491 19.51 -19.08 -14.11
N GLN A 492 18.47 -18.82 -13.32
CA GLN A 492 18.33 -17.58 -12.53
C GLN A 492 19.19 -17.57 -11.26
N PHE A 493 19.66 -18.73 -10.79
CA PHE A 493 20.48 -18.87 -9.58
C PHE A 493 21.69 -17.92 -9.53
N TYR A 494 22.41 -17.78 -10.65
CA TYR A 494 23.58 -16.91 -10.72
C TYR A 494 23.19 -15.42 -10.78
N LYS A 495 22.07 -15.08 -11.44
CA LYS A 495 21.53 -13.72 -11.44
C LYS A 495 21.09 -13.31 -10.03
N LEU A 496 20.34 -14.16 -9.33
CA LEU A 496 19.95 -13.99 -7.92
C LEU A 496 21.16 -13.82 -7.00
N THR A 497 22.16 -14.70 -7.13
CA THR A 497 23.42 -14.63 -6.37
C THR A 497 24.09 -13.27 -6.58
N ASN A 498 24.19 -12.80 -7.82
CA ASN A 498 24.72 -11.47 -8.15
C ASN A 498 23.86 -10.34 -7.57
N MET A 499 22.53 -10.42 -7.70
CA MET A 499 21.58 -9.43 -7.18
C MET A 499 21.76 -9.22 -5.67
N TYR A 500 21.76 -10.31 -4.91
CA TYR A 500 21.99 -10.26 -3.46
C TYR A 500 23.39 -9.73 -3.11
N THR A 501 24.44 -10.14 -3.85
CA THR A 501 25.82 -9.65 -3.64
C THR A 501 25.93 -8.14 -3.89
N GLN A 502 25.23 -7.61 -4.89
CA GLN A 502 25.18 -6.17 -5.16
C GLN A 502 24.44 -5.43 -4.05
N LEU A 503 23.24 -5.88 -3.65
CA LEU A 503 22.51 -5.26 -2.54
C LEU A 503 23.32 -5.24 -1.23
N GLN A 504 24.04 -6.31 -0.90
CA GLN A 504 25.01 -6.34 0.21
C GLN A 504 26.14 -5.32 0.03
N SER A 505 26.63 -5.11 -1.19
CA SER A 505 27.69 -4.14 -1.49
C SER A 505 27.18 -2.69 -1.42
N ASN A 506 25.95 -2.42 -1.87
CA ASN A 506 25.30 -1.10 -1.80
C ASN A 506 25.02 -0.70 -0.34
N ASN A 507 24.73 -1.66 0.56
CA ASN A 507 24.61 -1.41 1.99
C ASN A 507 25.07 -2.61 2.87
N PRO A 508 26.37 -2.68 3.24
CA PRO A 508 26.95 -3.80 4.01
C PRO A 508 26.42 -3.97 5.44
N ARG A 509 25.54 -3.09 5.92
CA ARG A 509 24.90 -3.17 7.24
C ARG A 509 23.47 -3.70 7.20
N ALA A 510 22.86 -3.80 6.01
CA ALA A 510 21.48 -4.23 5.88
C ALA A 510 21.33 -5.73 6.21
N LYS A 511 20.30 -6.06 6.99
CA LYS A 511 19.75 -7.41 7.02
C LYS A 511 18.90 -7.59 5.76
N ILE A 512 19.24 -8.55 4.92
CA ILE A 512 18.53 -8.83 3.67
C ILE A 512 17.75 -10.13 3.80
N TYR A 513 16.47 -10.08 3.45
CA TYR A 513 15.53 -11.18 3.48
C TYR A 513 15.04 -11.46 2.06
N ALA A 514 15.41 -12.60 1.50
CA ALA A 514 14.92 -13.10 0.22
C ALA A 514 13.56 -13.76 0.44
N ILE A 515 12.50 -13.17 -0.12
CA ILE A 515 11.13 -13.65 0.04
C ILE A 515 10.83 -14.63 -1.10
N GLY A 516 10.30 -15.82 -0.77
CA GLY A 516 9.78 -16.76 -1.76
C GLY A 516 8.43 -16.33 -2.36
N TYR A 517 7.82 -17.23 -3.12
CA TYR A 517 6.45 -17.07 -3.63
C TYR A 517 5.48 -18.04 -2.92
N PRO A 518 4.22 -17.64 -2.66
CA PRO A 518 3.22 -18.50 -2.05
C PRO A 518 2.64 -19.49 -3.05
N GLN A 519 2.13 -20.64 -2.59
CA GLN A 519 1.23 -21.47 -3.41
C GLN A 519 -0.10 -20.74 -3.61
N VAL A 520 -0.44 -20.43 -4.86
CA VAL A 520 -1.64 -19.63 -5.20
C VAL A 520 -2.92 -20.45 -5.32
N ALA A 521 -2.79 -21.73 -5.68
CA ALA A 521 -3.91 -22.65 -5.88
C ALA A 521 -3.69 -23.97 -5.14
N LYS A 522 -4.77 -24.73 -4.94
CA LYS A 522 -4.74 -26.06 -4.31
C LYS A 522 -4.83 -27.19 -5.35
N PRO A 523 -3.81 -28.05 -5.48
CA PRO A 523 -3.93 -29.29 -6.25
C PRO A 523 -5.01 -30.22 -5.70
N GLY A 524 -5.82 -30.81 -6.58
CA GLY A 524 -7.01 -31.57 -6.19
C GLY A 524 -8.17 -30.69 -5.69
N GLY A 525 -8.05 -29.36 -5.77
CA GLY A 525 -9.10 -28.41 -5.43
C GLY A 525 -10.22 -28.35 -6.46
N ASN A 526 -11.38 -27.81 -6.07
CA ASN A 526 -12.46 -27.51 -7.00
C ASN A 526 -12.32 -26.05 -7.46
N CYS A 527 -11.69 -25.86 -8.60
CA CYS A 527 -11.62 -24.56 -9.24
C CYS A 527 -12.97 -24.23 -9.87
N ALA A 528 -13.59 -23.11 -9.47
CA ALA A 528 -14.75 -22.57 -10.17
C ALA A 528 -14.37 -22.12 -11.59
N LEU A 529 -15.36 -21.74 -12.41
CA LEU A 529 -15.12 -21.37 -13.83
C LEU A 529 -14.09 -20.25 -14.00
N ASN A 530 -13.94 -19.35 -13.03
CA ASN A 530 -12.90 -18.31 -12.97
C ASN A 530 -11.45 -18.86 -13.06
N VAL A 531 -11.17 -20.12 -12.67
CA VAL A 531 -9.83 -20.72 -12.75
C VAL A 531 -9.83 -21.97 -13.63
N HIS A 532 -9.57 -21.76 -14.92
CA HIS A 532 -9.49 -22.79 -15.96
C HIS A 532 -8.23 -23.68 -15.89
N LEU A 533 -7.89 -24.24 -14.72
CA LEU A 533 -6.75 -25.15 -14.54
C LEU A 533 -7.21 -26.58 -14.24
N ASN A 534 -6.73 -27.55 -15.00
CA ASN A 534 -6.97 -28.97 -14.74
C ASN A 534 -5.98 -29.56 -13.70
N GLN A 535 -6.26 -30.76 -13.21
CA GLN A 535 -5.49 -31.40 -12.14
C GLN A 535 -3.98 -31.48 -12.41
N GLN A 536 -3.56 -31.79 -13.65
CA GLN A 536 -2.13 -31.92 -13.99
C GLN A 536 -1.41 -30.57 -13.99
N GLU A 537 -2.14 -29.49 -14.20
CA GLU A 537 -1.64 -28.11 -14.29
C GLU A 537 -1.54 -27.48 -12.90
N LEU A 538 -2.49 -27.79 -12.01
CA LEU A 538 -2.38 -27.49 -10.59
C LEU A 538 -1.16 -28.21 -9.96
N GLU A 539 -0.98 -29.50 -10.27
CA GLU A 539 0.21 -30.28 -9.83
C GLU A 539 1.52 -29.75 -10.43
N PHE A 540 1.51 -29.32 -11.71
CA PHE A 540 2.66 -28.66 -12.33
C PHE A 540 2.99 -27.32 -11.66
N THR A 541 1.97 -26.51 -11.37
CA THR A 541 2.11 -25.19 -10.75
C THR A 541 2.67 -25.29 -9.33
N GLU A 542 2.18 -26.24 -8.52
CA GLU A 542 2.73 -26.51 -7.19
C GLU A 542 4.22 -26.89 -7.27
N GLY A 543 4.58 -27.81 -8.17
CA GLY A 543 5.95 -28.23 -8.41
C GLY A 543 6.85 -27.12 -8.94
N LEU A 544 6.32 -26.20 -9.75
CA LEU A 544 7.03 -25.05 -10.29
C LEU A 544 7.36 -24.02 -9.20
N ILE A 545 6.37 -23.65 -8.39
CA ILE A 545 6.56 -22.70 -7.26
C ILE A 545 7.54 -23.29 -6.25
N ASN A 546 7.42 -24.58 -5.92
CA ASN A 546 8.36 -25.26 -5.02
C ASN A 546 9.80 -25.28 -5.56
N HIS A 547 9.98 -25.57 -6.86
CA HIS A 547 11.31 -25.56 -7.49
C HIS A 547 11.92 -24.15 -7.54
N LEU A 548 11.12 -23.14 -7.88
CA LEU A 548 11.50 -21.73 -7.85
C LEU A 548 11.95 -21.29 -6.45
N ASN A 549 11.16 -21.60 -5.41
CA ASN A 549 11.49 -21.34 -4.01
C ASN A 549 12.82 -22.01 -3.60
N ASN A 550 13.05 -23.25 -4.01
CA ASN A 550 14.32 -23.95 -3.76
C ASN A 550 15.52 -23.28 -4.44
N VAL A 551 15.37 -22.74 -5.66
CA VAL A 551 16.44 -21.97 -6.34
C VAL A 551 16.70 -20.64 -5.64
N ILE A 552 15.65 -19.89 -5.25
CA ILE A 552 15.75 -18.64 -4.49
C ILE A 552 16.49 -18.87 -3.17
N LYS A 553 16.07 -19.88 -2.41
CA LYS A 553 16.70 -20.31 -1.16
C LYS A 553 18.18 -20.65 -1.35
N SER A 554 18.50 -21.46 -2.35
CA SER A 554 19.88 -21.89 -2.61
C SER A 554 20.80 -20.71 -3.00
N ALA A 555 20.27 -19.74 -3.75
CA ALA A 555 21.00 -18.52 -4.09
C ALA A 555 21.21 -17.60 -2.87
N ALA A 556 20.20 -17.47 -2.00
CA ALA A 556 20.30 -16.70 -0.76
C ALA A 556 21.31 -17.31 0.24
N GLU A 557 21.24 -18.63 0.46
CA GLU A 557 22.19 -19.39 1.28
C GLU A 557 23.64 -19.21 0.80
N LYS A 558 23.86 -19.12 -0.53
CA LYS A 558 25.20 -18.97 -1.11
C LYS A 558 25.95 -17.74 -0.63
N VAL A 559 25.22 -16.64 -0.38
CA VAL A 559 25.76 -15.31 -0.03
C VAL A 559 25.40 -14.86 1.38
N GLY A 560 24.74 -15.69 2.18
CA GLY A 560 24.38 -15.35 3.56
C GLY A 560 23.20 -14.37 3.68
N VAL A 561 22.29 -14.39 2.70
CA VAL A 561 21.00 -13.72 2.77
C VAL A 561 19.99 -14.67 3.44
N GLN A 562 19.12 -14.15 4.29
CA GLN A 562 18.10 -14.98 4.94
C GLN A 562 16.96 -15.26 3.97
N TYR A 563 16.76 -16.53 3.59
CA TYR A 563 15.55 -16.94 2.90
C TYR A 563 14.34 -16.93 3.85
N VAL A 564 13.19 -16.48 3.36
CA VAL A 564 11.91 -16.48 4.07
C VAL A 564 10.91 -17.27 3.22
N ASP A 565 10.48 -18.39 3.78
CA ASP A 565 9.54 -19.30 3.14
C ASP A 565 8.10 -18.83 3.42
N ILE A 566 7.39 -18.49 2.34
CA ILE A 566 5.98 -18.11 2.38
C ILE A 566 5.12 -19.09 1.56
N GLU A 567 5.65 -20.26 1.19
CA GLU A 567 4.99 -21.20 0.28
C GLU A 567 3.61 -21.64 0.79
N ASP A 568 3.48 -21.82 2.11
CA ASP A 568 2.25 -22.17 2.82
C ASP A 568 1.49 -20.97 3.41
N SER A 569 1.87 -19.72 3.13
CA SER A 569 1.28 -18.54 3.80
C SER A 569 -0.22 -18.40 3.54
N LEU A 570 -0.70 -18.87 2.38
CA LEU A 570 -2.10 -18.77 1.94
C LEU A 570 -2.92 -20.03 2.23
N PHE A 571 -2.35 -21.01 2.95
CA PHE A 571 -3.00 -22.29 3.24
C PHE A 571 -4.38 -22.11 3.90
N GLY A 572 -5.42 -22.69 3.29
CA GLY A 572 -6.82 -22.53 3.70
C GLY A 572 -7.58 -21.43 2.97
N SER A 573 -6.88 -20.55 2.24
CA SER A 573 -7.46 -19.45 1.45
C SER A 573 -6.95 -19.40 0.00
N ARG A 574 -6.32 -20.47 -0.52
CA ARG A 574 -5.87 -20.52 -1.92
C ARG A 574 -7.05 -20.61 -2.89
N LEU A 575 -6.78 -20.30 -4.17
CA LEU A 575 -7.69 -20.67 -5.25
C LEU A 575 -8.00 -22.18 -5.17
N CYS A 576 -9.25 -22.53 -5.43
CA CYS A 576 -9.75 -23.92 -5.41
C CYS A 576 -9.74 -24.60 -4.02
N GLU A 577 -9.51 -23.85 -2.92
CA GLU A 577 -9.46 -24.39 -1.55
C GLU A 577 -10.66 -24.05 -0.66
N THR A 578 -11.28 -22.87 -0.86
CA THR A 578 -12.30 -22.28 0.00
C THR A 578 -13.39 -21.61 -0.83
N ASP A 579 -14.46 -21.14 -0.17
CA ASP A 579 -15.53 -20.35 -0.78
C ASP A 579 -14.98 -19.01 -1.28
N SER A 580 -15.53 -18.49 -2.39
CA SER A 580 -15.07 -17.31 -3.15
C SER A 580 -14.65 -16.12 -2.27
N TRP A 581 -15.53 -15.67 -1.38
CA TRP A 581 -15.33 -14.54 -0.46
C TRP A 581 -14.18 -14.68 0.56
N ASN A 582 -13.61 -15.89 0.71
CA ASN A 582 -12.48 -16.17 1.63
C ASN A 582 -11.18 -16.51 0.88
N VAL A 583 -11.18 -16.40 -0.45
CA VAL A 583 -9.99 -16.60 -1.27
C VAL A 583 -9.04 -15.42 -1.08
N ALA A 584 -7.75 -15.71 -0.90
CA ALA A 584 -6.68 -14.75 -0.63
C ALA A 584 -5.88 -14.34 -1.88
N VAL A 585 -6.33 -14.77 -3.05
CA VAL A 585 -5.68 -14.63 -4.36
C VAL A 585 -6.77 -14.31 -5.37
N ASN A 586 -6.53 -13.37 -6.26
CA ASN A 586 -7.46 -13.06 -7.34
C ASN A 586 -7.48 -14.19 -8.38
N GLY A 587 -8.63 -14.48 -8.97
CA GLY A 587 -8.74 -15.45 -10.06
C GLY A 587 -8.21 -14.93 -11.40
N ALA A 588 -8.75 -15.42 -12.51
CA ALA A 588 -8.64 -14.75 -13.82
C ALA A 588 -9.65 -13.59 -13.87
N THR A 589 -9.19 -12.40 -13.46
CA THR A 589 -10.04 -11.20 -13.35
C THR A 589 -10.00 -10.38 -14.63
N LEU A 590 -11.04 -9.58 -14.93
CA LEU A 590 -10.95 -8.60 -16.03
C LEU A 590 -10.13 -7.34 -15.68
N GLY A 591 -9.79 -7.16 -14.40
CA GLY A 591 -9.04 -6.02 -13.86
C GLY A 591 -9.72 -4.65 -14.02
N ASN A 592 -9.05 -3.63 -13.48
CA ASN A 592 -9.41 -2.23 -13.71
C ASN A 592 -8.66 -1.58 -14.90
N ASP A 593 -7.58 -2.21 -15.39
CA ASP A 593 -6.73 -1.79 -16.52
C ASP A 593 -7.39 -1.91 -17.92
N LYS A 594 -8.73 -1.87 -17.97
CA LYS A 594 -9.55 -2.22 -19.14
C LYS A 594 -9.14 -1.46 -20.41
N PHE A 595 -8.81 -2.21 -21.46
CA PHE A 595 -8.50 -1.72 -22.83
C PHE A 595 -7.31 -0.76 -22.99
N ILE A 596 -6.48 -0.53 -21.96
CA ILE A 596 -5.29 0.33 -22.09
C ILE A 596 -4.07 -0.50 -22.49
N ASN A 597 -3.39 -0.10 -23.57
CA ASN A 597 -2.51 -0.97 -24.36
C ASN A 597 -1.11 -1.22 -23.75
N PHE A 598 -0.93 -1.40 -22.43
CA PHE A 598 0.37 -1.23 -21.76
C PHE A 598 0.70 -2.18 -20.57
N GLY A 599 0.92 -3.48 -20.84
CA GLY A 599 1.50 -4.50 -19.94
C GLY A 599 1.96 -5.74 -20.72
N PRO A 600 2.69 -6.71 -20.13
CA PRO A 600 2.91 -8.02 -20.78
C PRO A 600 1.59 -8.79 -20.93
N LEU A 601 0.64 -8.52 -20.03
CA LEU A 601 -0.73 -9.02 -20.04
C LEU A 601 -1.64 -7.92 -20.60
N LYS A 602 -2.28 -8.19 -21.74
CA LYS A 602 -3.41 -7.39 -22.26
C LYS A 602 -4.28 -8.32 -23.12
N GLY A 603 -4.83 -9.34 -22.49
CA GLY A 603 -6.11 -9.87 -22.95
C GLY A 603 -7.23 -9.03 -22.34
N PRO A 604 -8.44 -9.59 -22.24
CA PRO A 604 -9.44 -9.11 -21.29
C PRO A 604 -9.00 -9.22 -19.82
N ILE A 605 -7.97 -10.03 -19.52
CA ILE A 605 -7.52 -10.32 -18.16
C ILE A 605 -6.61 -9.22 -17.59
N GLY A 606 -6.92 -8.78 -16.37
CA GLY A 606 -6.20 -7.77 -15.59
C GLY A 606 -4.88 -8.24 -14.99
N ASN A 607 -3.99 -7.28 -14.71
CA ASN A 607 -2.68 -7.54 -14.08
C ASN A 607 -2.81 -8.13 -12.67
N GLU A 608 -3.92 -7.85 -11.99
CA GLU A 608 -4.28 -8.33 -10.65
C GLU A 608 -4.44 -9.86 -10.55
N SER A 609 -4.66 -10.51 -11.69
CA SER A 609 -5.00 -11.93 -11.77
C SER A 609 -3.91 -12.84 -11.22
N PHE A 610 -4.32 -13.84 -10.45
CA PHE A 610 -3.43 -14.77 -9.72
C PHE A 610 -2.46 -14.12 -8.72
N HIS A 611 -2.57 -12.82 -8.45
CA HIS A 611 -1.82 -12.16 -7.38
C HIS A 611 -2.56 -12.24 -6.04
N PRO A 612 -1.84 -12.16 -4.90
CA PRO A 612 -2.48 -12.09 -3.58
C PRO A 612 -3.33 -10.83 -3.45
N ASN A 613 -4.55 -10.97 -2.95
CA ASN A 613 -5.40 -9.82 -2.65
C ASN A 613 -5.08 -9.23 -1.26
N ALA A 614 -5.89 -8.30 -0.78
CA ALA A 614 -5.71 -7.67 0.54
C ALA A 614 -5.71 -8.67 1.73
N LEU A 615 -6.39 -9.82 1.61
CA LEU A 615 -6.32 -10.91 2.59
C LEU A 615 -4.99 -11.66 2.44
N GLY A 616 -4.58 -11.98 1.21
CA GLY A 616 -3.33 -12.66 0.92
C GLY A 616 -2.11 -11.90 1.40
N HIS A 617 -2.01 -10.59 1.15
CA HIS A 617 -0.91 -9.78 1.68
C HIS A 617 -0.86 -9.72 3.20
N ARG A 618 -2.02 -9.78 3.88
CA ARG A 618 -2.07 -9.87 5.35
C ARG A 618 -1.55 -11.21 5.85
N GLN A 619 -1.93 -12.31 5.21
CA GLN A 619 -1.43 -13.64 5.53
C GLN A 619 0.08 -13.77 5.26
N ILE A 620 0.57 -13.22 4.14
CA ILE A 620 2.00 -13.14 3.81
C ILE A 620 2.77 -12.30 4.84
N ALA A 621 2.27 -11.12 5.22
CA ALA A 621 2.89 -10.28 6.25
C ALA A 621 3.01 -11.01 7.59
N GLN A 622 1.94 -11.67 8.04
CA GLN A 622 1.95 -12.49 9.26
C GLN A 622 3.00 -13.62 9.19
N LYS A 623 3.09 -14.31 8.05
CA LYS A 623 4.08 -15.37 7.83
C LYS A 623 5.52 -14.86 7.87
N ILE A 624 5.80 -13.74 7.21
CA ILE A 624 7.13 -13.11 7.20
C ILE A 624 7.50 -12.63 8.61
N ALA A 625 6.59 -11.98 9.33
CA ALA A 625 6.79 -11.55 10.71
C ALA A 625 7.13 -12.74 11.63
N GLN A 626 6.41 -13.85 11.48
CA GLN A 626 6.65 -15.10 12.23
C GLN A 626 8.02 -15.70 11.90
N GLN A 627 8.32 -15.95 10.63
CA GLN A 627 9.57 -16.59 10.20
C GLN A 627 10.82 -15.76 10.56
N THR A 628 10.74 -14.44 10.45
CA THR A 628 11.87 -13.54 10.73
C THR A 628 11.99 -13.15 12.21
N SER A 629 11.01 -13.54 13.04
CA SER A 629 10.85 -13.06 14.42
C SER A 629 10.83 -11.52 14.48
N GLY A 630 10.08 -10.87 13.59
CA GLY A 630 10.06 -9.41 13.44
C GLY A 630 11.42 -8.84 13.02
N PHE A 631 12.10 -9.48 12.09
CA PHE A 631 13.46 -9.14 11.61
C PHE A 631 14.57 -9.10 12.69
N THR A 632 14.34 -9.65 13.88
CA THR A 632 15.32 -9.62 14.99
C THR A 632 16.48 -10.60 14.79
N GLN A 633 16.27 -11.71 14.06
CA GLN A 633 17.27 -12.76 13.86
C GLN A 633 18.56 -12.26 13.16
N PRO A 634 19.74 -12.84 13.46
CA PRO A 634 20.98 -12.56 12.74
C PRO A 634 20.93 -13.10 11.30
N MET A 635 21.73 -12.53 10.41
CA MET A 635 21.90 -13.05 9.05
C MET A 635 22.69 -14.37 9.05
N PRO A 636 22.36 -15.34 8.19
CA PRO A 636 23.09 -16.60 8.09
C PRO A 636 24.49 -16.38 7.51
N THR A 637 25.44 -17.25 7.87
CA THR A 637 26.78 -17.22 7.26
C THR A 637 26.73 -17.72 5.81
N PRO A 638 27.40 -17.04 4.85
CA PRO A 638 27.45 -17.49 3.45
C PRO A 638 27.94 -18.93 3.32
N ASN A 639 27.20 -19.76 2.58
CA ASN A 639 27.58 -21.13 2.23
C ASN A 639 28.14 -21.18 0.80
N PRO A 640 29.46 -21.07 0.58
CA PRO A 640 30.02 -21.07 -0.78
C PRO A 640 29.73 -22.37 -1.55
N ASN A 641 29.46 -23.47 -0.83
CA ASN A 641 29.12 -24.78 -1.40
C ASN A 641 27.64 -24.90 -1.79
N ALA A 642 26.78 -23.93 -1.46
CA ALA A 642 25.40 -23.91 -1.95
C ALA A 642 25.41 -23.89 -3.48
N SER A 643 24.65 -24.81 -4.06
CA SER A 643 24.59 -25.06 -5.50
C SER A 643 23.15 -25.00 -5.99
N LEU A 644 22.98 -25.11 -7.31
CA LEU A 644 21.70 -25.42 -7.91
C LEU A 644 21.08 -26.69 -7.27
N PRO A 645 19.75 -26.75 -7.10
CA PRO A 645 19.03 -27.99 -6.85
C PRO A 645 19.32 -29.03 -7.95
N SER A 646 19.31 -30.31 -7.61
CA SER A 646 19.48 -31.38 -8.60
C SER A 646 18.24 -31.52 -9.49
N GLU A 647 18.43 -31.87 -10.76
CA GLU A 647 17.33 -32.31 -11.63
C GLU A 647 16.83 -33.73 -11.27
N ASP A 648 17.64 -34.50 -10.53
CA ASP A 648 17.31 -35.89 -10.18
C ASP A 648 16.17 -35.99 -9.16
N GLY A 649 15.08 -36.67 -9.54
CA GLY A 649 13.99 -37.02 -8.64
C GLY A 649 13.02 -35.88 -8.29
N LEU A 650 13.09 -34.75 -8.99
CA LEU A 650 12.15 -33.63 -8.81
C LEU A 650 10.70 -34.06 -9.11
N ALA A 651 9.78 -33.77 -8.18
CA ALA A 651 8.38 -34.15 -8.31
C ALA A 651 7.70 -33.53 -9.54
N ILE A 652 8.07 -32.30 -9.91
CA ILE A 652 7.59 -31.62 -11.12
C ILE A 652 7.85 -32.47 -12.39
N LEU A 653 8.98 -33.20 -12.45
CA LEU A 653 9.37 -34.02 -13.61
C LEU A 653 8.66 -35.38 -13.68
N ASN A 654 7.71 -35.67 -12.79
CA ASN A 654 6.87 -36.88 -12.85
C ASN A 654 5.79 -36.78 -13.94
N ALA A 655 6.21 -36.65 -15.20
CA ALA A 655 5.35 -36.57 -16.38
C ALA A 655 5.74 -37.62 -17.42
N SER A 656 4.85 -37.86 -18.40
CA SER A 656 5.11 -38.85 -19.46
C SER A 656 6.21 -38.38 -20.40
N LYS A 657 7.12 -39.27 -20.80
CA LYS A 657 8.17 -38.92 -21.79
C LYS A 657 7.60 -38.98 -23.20
N SER A 658 7.69 -37.88 -23.93
CA SER A 658 7.38 -37.82 -25.36
C SER A 658 8.55 -38.34 -26.20
N GLY A 659 9.78 -38.26 -25.70
CA GLY A 659 10.99 -38.60 -26.46
C GLY A 659 11.37 -37.54 -27.51
N ARG A 660 10.77 -36.34 -27.48
CA ARG A 660 11.18 -35.21 -28.32
C ARG A 660 12.57 -34.71 -27.91
N ALA A 661 13.25 -34.01 -28.82
CA ALA A 661 14.44 -33.25 -28.46
C ALA A 661 14.05 -32.09 -27.51
N LEU A 662 14.94 -31.77 -26.57
CA LEU A 662 14.78 -30.56 -25.76
C LEU A 662 15.04 -29.33 -26.64
N LYS A 663 14.31 -28.25 -26.35
CA LYS A 663 14.34 -26.97 -27.03
C LYS A 663 14.64 -25.85 -26.05
N THR A 664 15.10 -24.72 -26.58
CA THR A 664 15.12 -23.47 -25.81
C THR A 664 13.75 -22.80 -25.93
N ILE A 665 13.02 -22.69 -24.82
CA ILE A 665 11.77 -21.92 -24.75
C ILE A 665 12.12 -20.45 -24.45
N ASN A 666 11.55 -19.52 -25.21
CA ASN A 666 11.57 -18.09 -24.89
C ASN A 666 10.15 -17.54 -24.86
N PHE A 667 9.87 -16.65 -23.90
CA PHE A 667 8.64 -15.87 -23.86
C PHE A 667 8.96 -14.42 -24.18
N ASP A 668 8.46 -13.91 -25.31
CA ASP A 668 8.75 -12.54 -25.75
C ASP A 668 7.46 -11.72 -25.89
N GLY A 669 7.24 -10.88 -24.86
CA GLY A 669 6.07 -10.01 -24.75
C GLY A 669 6.03 -8.89 -25.78
N ASP A 670 7.16 -8.52 -26.38
CA ASP A 670 7.22 -7.39 -27.33
C ASP A 670 6.85 -7.79 -28.76
N THR A 671 6.64 -9.09 -29.02
CA THR A 671 6.59 -9.56 -30.42
C THR A 671 5.38 -9.12 -31.22
N SER A 672 4.28 -8.71 -30.60
CA SER A 672 3.10 -8.17 -31.30
C SER A 672 2.10 -7.48 -30.35
N ASN A 673 0.99 -6.99 -30.89
CA ASN A 673 -0.19 -6.64 -30.09
C ASN A 673 -0.74 -7.86 -29.34
N ASN A 674 -1.30 -7.62 -28.15
CA ASN A 674 -1.82 -8.69 -27.29
C ASN A 674 -3.28 -9.06 -27.62
N VAL A 675 -4.10 -8.09 -28.06
CA VAL A 675 -5.42 -8.36 -28.63
C VAL A 675 -5.29 -8.34 -30.16
N VAL A 676 -5.84 -9.37 -30.81
CA VAL A 676 -5.89 -9.50 -32.27
C VAL A 676 -7.32 -9.83 -32.70
N TYR A 677 -7.78 -9.21 -33.79
CA TYR A 677 -9.14 -9.42 -34.29
C TYR A 677 -9.14 -10.40 -35.47
N ARG A 678 -10.16 -11.26 -35.55
CA ARG A 678 -10.40 -12.11 -36.72
C ARG A 678 -10.41 -11.28 -38.00
N GLN A 679 -9.88 -11.85 -39.09
CA GLN A 679 -9.79 -11.27 -40.44
C GLN A 679 -8.95 -9.97 -40.58
N GLN A 680 -8.44 -9.37 -39.50
CA GLN A 680 -7.62 -8.16 -39.57
C GLN A 680 -6.14 -8.48 -39.86
N PRO A 681 -5.42 -7.58 -40.57
CA PRO A 681 -3.97 -7.68 -40.72
C PRO A 681 -3.25 -7.61 -39.37
N TRP A 682 -2.31 -8.52 -39.16
CA TRP A 682 -1.55 -8.63 -37.93
C TRP A 682 -0.04 -8.66 -38.21
N ALA A 683 0.67 -7.76 -37.54
CA ALA A 683 2.12 -7.64 -37.58
C ALA A 683 2.73 -8.33 -36.35
N ILE A 684 3.73 -9.18 -36.58
CA ILE A 684 4.59 -9.76 -35.54
C ILE A 684 6.04 -9.42 -35.88
N TYR A 685 6.82 -9.02 -34.88
CA TYR A 685 8.24 -8.72 -34.98
C TYR A 685 9.00 -9.48 -33.91
N VAL A 686 10.18 -10.03 -34.19
CA VAL A 686 11.07 -10.60 -33.17
C VAL A 686 12.47 -10.02 -33.33
N ASP A 687 13.01 -9.51 -32.24
CA ASP A 687 14.32 -8.86 -32.17
C ASP A 687 15.45 -9.91 -32.10
N ALA A 688 16.34 -9.86 -33.08
CA ALA A 688 17.50 -10.75 -33.17
C ALA A 688 18.51 -10.54 -32.04
N GLU A 689 18.66 -9.32 -31.51
CA GLU A 689 19.65 -9.03 -30.47
C GLU A 689 19.26 -9.64 -29.13
N LYS A 690 17.95 -9.79 -28.87
CA LYS A 690 17.42 -10.44 -27.66
C LYS A 690 17.57 -11.95 -27.67
N LEU A 691 17.24 -12.60 -28.79
CA LEU A 691 17.07 -14.06 -28.87
C LEU A 691 18.11 -14.79 -29.74
N ALA A 692 19.05 -14.05 -30.36
CA ALA A 692 20.12 -14.57 -31.21
C ALA A 692 19.61 -15.57 -32.28
N LEU A 693 18.55 -15.19 -33.01
CA LEU A 693 17.92 -16.05 -34.02
C LEU A 693 18.86 -16.32 -35.21
N LYS A 694 18.68 -17.49 -35.85
CA LYS A 694 19.50 -17.88 -37.00
C LYS A 694 19.13 -17.07 -38.24
N VAL A 695 20.06 -16.26 -38.74
CA VAL A 695 19.86 -15.43 -39.94
C VAL A 695 19.40 -16.23 -41.17
N LEU A 696 18.63 -15.59 -42.04
CA LEU A 696 18.10 -16.14 -43.31
C LEU A 696 17.46 -17.54 -43.20
N SER A 697 16.90 -17.89 -42.04
CA SER A 697 16.35 -19.22 -41.76
C SER A 697 14.82 -19.19 -41.59
N PRO A 698 14.12 -20.29 -41.95
CA PRO A 698 12.66 -20.35 -41.84
C PRO A 698 12.21 -20.51 -40.39
N PHE A 699 11.13 -19.81 -40.04
CA PHE A 699 10.38 -19.96 -38.80
C PHE A 699 8.93 -20.30 -39.15
N LYS A 700 8.40 -21.38 -38.56
CA LYS A 700 6.98 -21.73 -38.66
C LYS A 700 6.21 -20.94 -37.61
N VAL A 701 5.04 -20.41 -37.99
CA VAL A 701 4.19 -19.59 -37.11
C VAL A 701 2.86 -20.31 -36.92
N LEU A 702 2.50 -20.59 -35.68
CA LEU A 702 1.26 -21.28 -35.31
C LEU A 702 0.50 -20.53 -34.23
N LEU A 703 -0.80 -20.80 -34.14
CA LEU A 703 -1.68 -20.38 -33.06
C LEU A 703 -2.19 -21.64 -32.34
N HIS A 704 -2.05 -21.75 -31.02
CA HIS A 704 -1.84 -23.06 -30.37
C HIS A 704 -3.02 -23.71 -29.62
N SER A 705 -4.21 -23.10 -29.57
CA SER A 705 -5.39 -23.70 -28.90
C SER A 705 -6.01 -24.87 -29.68
N ASP A 706 -6.15 -24.68 -31.00
CA ASP A 706 -6.35 -25.70 -32.04
C ASP A 706 -5.32 -25.33 -33.12
N PRO A 707 -4.24 -26.12 -33.36
CA PRO A 707 -3.05 -25.69 -34.11
C PRO A 707 -3.30 -25.12 -35.52
N ILE A 708 -3.56 -23.82 -35.61
CA ILE A 708 -3.75 -23.09 -36.86
C ILE A 708 -2.38 -22.67 -37.39
N ASP A 709 -2.04 -23.17 -38.57
CA ASP A 709 -0.82 -22.81 -39.31
C ASP A 709 -0.98 -21.43 -39.94
N LEU A 710 -0.32 -20.42 -39.38
CA LEU A 710 -0.31 -19.04 -39.88
C LEU A 710 0.75 -18.82 -40.98
N GLY A 711 1.53 -19.85 -41.31
CA GLY A 711 2.50 -19.85 -42.39
C GLY A 711 3.94 -20.08 -41.93
N THR A 712 4.86 -19.91 -42.89
CA THR A 712 6.31 -19.98 -42.65
C THR A 712 6.95 -18.71 -43.20
N TYR A 713 7.72 -18.05 -42.35
CA TYR A 713 8.39 -16.78 -42.62
C TYR A 713 9.90 -16.96 -42.45
N SER A 714 10.72 -15.98 -42.81
CA SER A 714 12.18 -16.09 -42.62
C SER A 714 12.74 -14.86 -41.97
N THR A 715 13.71 -15.07 -41.08
CA THR A 715 14.53 -14.00 -40.51
C THR A 715 15.31 -13.27 -41.60
N ASP A 716 15.59 -11.99 -41.42
CA ASP A 716 16.41 -11.21 -42.33
C ASP A 716 17.93 -11.52 -42.22
N ALA A 717 18.75 -10.64 -42.80
CA ALA A 717 20.21 -10.77 -42.82
C ALA A 717 20.91 -10.45 -41.48
N VAL A 718 20.22 -9.84 -40.52
CA VAL A 718 20.71 -9.62 -39.14
C VAL A 718 20.02 -10.53 -38.12
N GLY A 719 18.97 -11.25 -38.53
CA GLY A 719 18.27 -12.26 -37.75
C GLY A 719 16.86 -11.85 -37.33
N ASN A 720 16.41 -10.64 -37.65
CA ASN A 720 15.11 -10.14 -37.21
C ASN A 720 14.00 -10.86 -37.96
N LEU A 721 12.93 -11.24 -37.25
CA LEU A 721 11.79 -11.92 -37.85
C LEU A 721 10.62 -10.94 -37.99
N SER A 722 10.34 -10.48 -39.20
CA SER A 722 9.19 -9.63 -39.52
C SER A 722 8.12 -10.44 -40.23
N ILE A 723 6.93 -10.54 -39.64
CA ILE A 723 5.80 -11.33 -40.12
C ILE A 723 4.61 -10.40 -40.37
N GLN A 724 3.89 -10.67 -41.46
CA GLN A 724 2.58 -10.09 -41.75
C GLN A 724 1.64 -11.24 -42.08
N THR A 725 0.58 -11.38 -41.29
CA THR A 725 -0.42 -12.46 -41.42
C THR A 725 -1.82 -11.94 -41.09
N THR A 726 -2.82 -12.81 -41.09
CA THR A 726 -4.22 -12.50 -40.71
C THR A 726 -4.77 -13.65 -39.89
N ILE A 727 -5.46 -13.36 -38.78
CA ILE A 727 -6.14 -14.40 -38.01
C ILE A 727 -7.34 -14.93 -38.82
N PRO A 728 -7.44 -16.26 -39.08
CA PRO A 728 -8.59 -16.82 -39.79
C PRO A 728 -9.90 -16.63 -39.03
N ASP A 729 -10.99 -16.48 -39.78
CA ASP A 729 -12.36 -16.37 -39.22
C ASP A 729 -12.76 -17.59 -38.36
N THR A 730 -12.18 -18.75 -38.67
CA THR A 730 -12.41 -20.02 -37.96
C THR A 730 -11.62 -20.16 -36.67
N ALA A 731 -10.75 -19.20 -36.32
CA ALA A 731 -9.99 -19.27 -35.07
C ALA A 731 -10.94 -19.08 -33.88
N PRO A 732 -10.95 -19.99 -32.88
CA PRO A 732 -11.70 -19.80 -31.64
C PRO A 732 -11.44 -18.43 -31.02
N THR A 733 -12.45 -17.85 -30.38
CA THR A 733 -12.29 -16.64 -29.56
C THR A 733 -11.68 -17.03 -28.22
N GLY A 734 -11.09 -16.08 -27.50
CA GLY A 734 -10.42 -16.36 -26.22
C GLY A 734 -8.89 -16.30 -26.30
N PHE A 735 -8.22 -16.99 -25.37
CA PHE A 735 -6.75 -16.98 -25.25
C PHE A 735 -6.08 -18.03 -26.15
N HIS A 736 -4.96 -17.61 -26.76
CA HIS A 736 -4.12 -18.45 -27.62
C HIS A 736 -2.65 -18.11 -27.43
N ALA A 737 -1.78 -19.11 -27.55
CA ALA A 737 -0.36 -18.92 -27.72
C ALA A 737 -0.02 -18.75 -29.22
N LEU A 738 0.53 -17.59 -29.57
CA LEU A 738 1.38 -17.46 -30.75
C LEU A 738 2.66 -18.26 -30.50
N HIS A 739 2.94 -19.21 -31.38
CA HIS A 739 4.08 -20.11 -31.28
C HIS A 739 4.94 -19.98 -32.56
N LEU A 740 6.17 -19.48 -32.42
CA LEU A 740 7.14 -19.41 -33.51
C LEU A 740 8.22 -20.49 -33.30
N GLN A 741 8.37 -21.37 -34.28
CA GLN A 741 9.32 -22.50 -34.25
C GLN A 741 10.44 -22.28 -35.26
N GLY A 742 11.69 -22.34 -34.82
CA GLY A 742 12.84 -22.22 -35.70
C GLY A 742 14.15 -22.56 -35.01
N GLN A 743 15.24 -21.88 -35.40
CA GLN A 743 16.57 -22.14 -34.86
C GLN A 743 17.26 -20.87 -34.37
N ASN A 744 18.08 -21.00 -33.32
CA ASN A 744 19.01 -19.97 -32.88
C ASN A 744 20.31 -19.98 -33.71
N ALA A 745 21.18 -18.98 -33.52
CA ALA A 745 22.45 -18.85 -34.22
C ALA A 745 23.44 -20.00 -33.98
N ALA A 746 23.29 -20.78 -32.91
CA ALA A 746 24.04 -22.01 -32.66
C ALA A 746 23.51 -23.23 -33.45
N GLY A 747 22.32 -23.11 -34.06
CA GLY A 747 21.64 -24.18 -34.79
C GLY A 747 20.79 -25.09 -33.90
N GLU A 748 20.49 -24.67 -32.67
CA GLU A 748 19.59 -25.36 -31.74
C GLU A 748 18.15 -24.96 -32.03
N GLU A 749 17.20 -25.87 -31.83
CA GLU A 749 15.77 -25.61 -32.00
C GLU A 749 15.28 -24.66 -30.89
N VAL A 750 14.57 -23.60 -31.29
CA VAL A 750 14.01 -22.59 -30.40
C VAL A 750 12.52 -22.45 -30.66
N ASP A 751 11.74 -22.50 -29.58
CA ASP A 751 10.32 -22.14 -29.58
C ASP A 751 10.17 -20.79 -28.89
N ILE A 752 9.49 -19.86 -29.55
CA ILE A 752 9.20 -18.52 -29.04
C ILE A 752 7.68 -18.43 -28.86
N TYR A 753 7.25 -18.11 -27.65
CA TYR A 753 5.84 -18.01 -27.30
C TYR A 753 5.45 -16.59 -26.92
N LYS A 754 4.26 -16.18 -27.37
CA LYS A 754 3.57 -14.99 -26.89
C LYS A 754 2.09 -15.32 -26.73
N MET A 755 1.49 -14.95 -25.59
CA MET A 755 0.05 -15.06 -25.42
C MET A 755 -0.66 -13.88 -26.09
N ILE A 756 -1.76 -14.19 -26.77
CA ILE A 756 -2.68 -13.22 -27.37
C ILE A 756 -4.11 -13.60 -27.02
N PHE A 757 -5.00 -12.61 -27.06
CA PHE A 757 -6.44 -12.82 -27.08
C PHE A 757 -6.94 -12.64 -28.51
N VAL A 758 -7.58 -13.67 -29.05
CA VAL A 758 -8.26 -13.62 -30.34
C VAL A 758 -9.70 -13.16 -30.10
N ALA A 759 -9.98 -11.95 -30.56
CA ALA A 759 -11.28 -11.31 -30.50
C ALA A 759 -12.08 -11.54 -31.79
N ALA A 760 -13.41 -11.62 -31.67
CA ALA A 760 -14.29 -11.64 -32.84
C ALA A 760 -14.25 -10.27 -33.56
N ASN A 761 -14.53 -9.17 -32.85
CA ASN A 761 -14.46 -7.80 -33.36
C ASN A 761 -14.32 -6.78 -32.20
N GLU A 762 -14.40 -5.47 -32.47
CA GLU A 762 -14.27 -4.41 -31.44
C GLU A 762 -15.55 -4.20 -30.61
N GLU A 763 -16.72 -4.57 -31.14
CA GLU A 763 -18.04 -4.35 -30.52
C GLU A 763 -18.54 -5.55 -29.70
N ASP A 764 -18.00 -6.74 -29.99
CA ASP A 764 -18.31 -8.06 -29.44
C ASP A 764 -16.98 -8.86 -29.46
N LEU A 765 -16.36 -9.03 -28.28
CA LEU A 765 -15.00 -9.56 -28.14
C LEU A 765 -14.96 -11.09 -28.17
N ASP A 766 -15.84 -11.80 -27.45
CA ASP A 766 -15.88 -13.26 -27.42
C ASP A 766 -16.73 -13.90 -28.54
N GLY A 767 -17.55 -13.12 -29.23
CA GLY A 767 -18.37 -13.57 -30.35
C GLY A 767 -19.66 -14.28 -29.94
N ASP A 768 -20.16 -14.10 -28.70
CA ASP A 768 -21.41 -14.72 -28.25
C ASP A 768 -22.67 -14.05 -28.87
N GLY A 769 -22.52 -12.83 -29.37
CA GLY A 769 -23.57 -12.01 -29.99
C GLY A 769 -24.19 -10.93 -29.10
N LEU A 770 -23.71 -10.77 -27.87
CA LEU A 770 -23.98 -9.65 -26.98
C LEU A 770 -22.92 -8.55 -27.20
N PRO A 771 -23.31 -7.28 -27.34
CA PRO A 771 -22.34 -6.20 -27.39
C PRO A 771 -21.60 -6.04 -26.05
N ASN A 772 -20.29 -5.78 -26.10
CA ASN A 772 -19.39 -5.57 -24.95
C ASN A 772 -19.94 -4.55 -23.90
N ALA A 773 -20.78 -3.61 -24.33
CA ALA A 773 -21.40 -2.59 -23.48
C ALA A 773 -22.61 -3.09 -22.65
N THR A 774 -23.07 -4.31 -22.89
CA THR A 774 -24.24 -4.94 -22.26
C THR A 774 -24.00 -6.37 -21.78
N ASP A 775 -22.81 -6.91 -22.05
CA ASP A 775 -22.41 -8.25 -21.65
C ASP A 775 -21.87 -8.24 -20.19
N PRO A 776 -22.40 -9.11 -19.29
CA PRO A 776 -21.87 -9.29 -17.94
C PRO A 776 -20.38 -9.69 -17.89
N CYS A 777 -19.91 -10.51 -18.84
CA CYS A 777 -18.55 -11.02 -18.93
C CYS A 777 -18.05 -11.01 -20.38
N PHE A 778 -17.89 -9.82 -20.96
CA PHE A 778 -17.58 -9.54 -22.38
C PHE A 778 -16.40 -10.29 -23.07
N ALA A 779 -15.73 -11.21 -22.39
CA ALA A 779 -14.58 -11.93 -22.93
C ALA A 779 -14.33 -13.35 -22.35
N VAL A 780 -15.19 -13.84 -21.44
CA VAL A 780 -15.13 -15.19 -20.82
C VAL A 780 -16.55 -15.65 -20.52
N GLU A 781 -16.85 -16.95 -20.66
CA GLU A 781 -18.22 -17.44 -20.36
C GLU A 781 -18.59 -17.18 -18.89
N PRO A 782 -19.75 -16.54 -18.59
CA PRO A 782 -20.21 -16.32 -17.22
C PRO A 782 -20.56 -17.62 -16.51
N SER A 783 -20.31 -17.69 -15.20
CA SER A 783 -20.57 -18.88 -14.38
C SER A 783 -22.03 -19.07 -13.98
N GLY A 784 -22.85 -18.03 -14.11
CA GLY A 784 -24.19 -17.94 -13.54
C GLY A 784 -24.20 -17.75 -12.02
N THR A 785 -23.08 -17.29 -11.44
CA THR A 785 -22.89 -17.11 -9.99
C THR A 785 -22.41 -15.68 -9.72
N ASP A 786 -23.05 -15.02 -8.76
CA ASP A 786 -22.71 -13.68 -8.27
C ASP A 786 -22.78 -13.81 -6.73
N SER A 787 -21.63 -14.00 -6.10
CA SER A 787 -21.51 -14.39 -4.70
C SER A 787 -21.76 -13.22 -3.74
N ASP A 788 -21.31 -12.03 -4.09
CA ASP A 788 -21.40 -10.81 -3.27
C ASP A 788 -22.51 -9.83 -3.73
N GLN A 789 -23.25 -10.19 -4.78
CA GLN A 789 -24.45 -9.49 -5.27
C GLN A 789 -24.15 -8.05 -5.71
N ASP A 790 -22.94 -7.82 -6.22
CA ASP A 790 -22.51 -6.55 -6.82
C ASP A 790 -23.10 -6.35 -8.23
N GLY A 791 -23.51 -7.45 -8.90
CA GLY A 791 -24.08 -7.48 -10.24
C GLY A 791 -23.12 -7.91 -11.35
N THR A 792 -21.87 -8.22 -11.00
CA THR A 792 -20.86 -8.87 -11.84
C THR A 792 -20.87 -10.38 -11.56
N ASP A 793 -20.58 -11.20 -12.57
CA ASP A 793 -20.50 -12.65 -12.36
C ASP A 793 -19.11 -13.06 -11.85
N ASP A 794 -19.06 -13.96 -10.87
CA ASP A 794 -17.87 -14.54 -10.25
C ASP A 794 -16.83 -15.08 -11.25
N ALA A 795 -17.19 -15.37 -12.51
CA ALA A 795 -16.27 -15.78 -13.57
C ALA A 795 -15.36 -14.66 -14.08
N CYS A 796 -15.81 -13.41 -14.00
CA CYS A 796 -15.12 -12.24 -14.56
C CYS A 796 -14.95 -11.08 -13.57
N ASP A 797 -15.61 -11.16 -12.41
CA ASP A 797 -15.33 -10.29 -11.28
C ASP A 797 -13.89 -10.50 -10.74
N GLY A 798 -13.27 -9.36 -10.38
CA GLY A 798 -11.96 -9.30 -9.77
C GLY A 798 -11.96 -9.06 -8.26
N PHE A 799 -13.11 -8.83 -7.64
CA PHE A 799 -13.23 -8.48 -6.23
C PHE A 799 -14.49 -9.07 -5.58
N ILE A 800 -14.51 -10.40 -5.40
CA ILE A 800 -15.64 -11.07 -4.73
C ILE A 800 -15.54 -10.81 -3.22
N ASP A 801 -16.33 -9.87 -2.69
CA ASP A 801 -16.36 -9.54 -1.26
C ASP A 801 -17.23 -10.55 -0.47
N GLN A 802 -17.47 -10.28 0.81
CA GLN A 802 -18.42 -11.06 1.59
C GLN A 802 -19.86 -10.83 1.09
N PRO A 803 -20.68 -11.89 0.97
CA PRO A 803 -22.10 -11.77 0.66
C PRO A 803 -22.77 -10.75 1.58
N PRO A 804 -23.63 -9.85 1.06
CA PRO A 804 -24.32 -8.85 1.86
C PRO A 804 -25.02 -9.54 3.03
N LEU A 805 -24.68 -9.11 4.25
CA LEU A 805 -25.27 -9.69 5.45
C LEU A 805 -26.79 -9.74 5.31
N ASP A 806 -27.39 -10.92 5.50
CA ASP A 806 -28.85 -11.08 5.44
C ASP A 806 -29.51 -10.37 6.63
N ILE A 807 -29.73 -9.06 6.50
CA ILE A 807 -30.53 -8.23 7.42
C ILE A 807 -32.03 -8.54 7.20
N GLY A 808 -32.39 -9.82 7.09
CA GLY A 808 -33.62 -10.29 6.46
C GLY A 808 -34.39 -11.41 7.17
N SER A 809 -33.89 -11.98 8.28
CA SER A 809 -34.59 -13.11 8.92
C SER A 809 -34.59 -13.21 10.47
N SER A 810 -34.42 -12.12 11.23
CA SER A 810 -34.72 -12.16 12.69
C SER A 810 -35.17 -10.85 13.39
N PHE A 811 -35.39 -9.74 12.69
CA PHE A 811 -36.01 -8.55 13.29
C PHE A 811 -37.54 -8.64 13.31
N GLU A 812 -38.09 -9.35 14.29
CA GLU A 812 -39.51 -9.25 14.62
C GLU A 812 -39.82 -7.81 15.07
N LYS A 813 -40.50 -7.07 14.18
CA LYS A 813 -40.67 -5.61 14.24
C LYS A 813 -41.62 -5.23 15.38
N THR A 814 -41.10 -5.20 16.60
CA THR A 814 -41.82 -4.75 17.80
C THR A 814 -42.06 -3.25 17.69
N GLN A 815 -43.14 -2.85 17.01
CA GLN A 815 -43.53 -1.45 16.91
C GLN A 815 -44.01 -0.95 18.27
N ILE A 816 -43.19 -0.11 18.91
CA ILE A 816 -43.66 0.79 19.96
C ILE A 816 -44.50 1.87 19.28
N THR A 817 -45.82 1.73 19.35
CA THR A 817 -46.76 2.76 18.90
C THR A 817 -46.73 3.95 19.86
N TYR A 818 -46.16 5.07 19.44
CA TYR A 818 -46.49 6.37 20.00
C TYR A 818 -47.78 6.87 19.35
N SER A 819 -48.81 7.03 20.17
CA SER A 819 -50.08 7.65 19.77
C SER A 819 -49.98 9.16 19.93
N ASP A 820 -49.84 9.88 18.81
CA ASP A 820 -49.98 11.34 18.78
C ASP A 820 -51.37 11.69 18.20
N PRO A 821 -52.23 12.43 18.92
CA PRO A 821 -53.55 12.80 18.42
C PRO A 821 -53.50 14.16 17.71
N GLU A 822 -53.81 14.19 16.41
CA GLU A 822 -54.85 15.05 15.82
C GLU A 822 -54.89 14.98 14.28
N GLY A 823 -56.12 14.97 13.72
CA GLY A 823 -56.40 15.94 12.66
C GLY A 823 -56.29 15.57 11.17
N SER A 824 -57.00 14.52 10.70
CA SER A 824 -57.62 14.48 9.34
C SER A 824 -56.69 14.36 8.09
N PHE A 825 -57.12 13.95 6.89
CA PHE A 825 -58.44 13.68 6.29
C PHE A 825 -58.41 12.40 5.40
N ALA A 826 -59.61 11.87 5.10
CA ALA A 826 -59.92 10.68 4.28
C ALA A 826 -59.05 10.44 3.01
N GLY A 827 -58.60 9.20 2.76
CA GLY A 827 -59.31 8.18 1.94
C GLY A 827 -58.37 7.71 0.80
N VAL A 828 -58.46 6.54 0.15
CA VAL A 828 -59.52 5.51 -0.02
C VAL A 828 -58.86 4.11 -0.18
N SER A 829 -59.59 3.04 0.08
CA SER A 829 -59.21 1.61 -0.10
C SER A 829 -58.74 1.26 -1.54
N VAL A 830 -58.10 0.11 -1.83
CA VAL A 830 -58.71 -1.24 -1.91
C VAL A 830 -57.63 -2.34 -1.88
N ASN A 831 -57.93 -3.47 -1.23
CA ASN A 831 -57.14 -4.71 -1.25
C ASN A 831 -57.29 -5.51 -2.56
N THR A 832 -56.25 -6.24 -2.97
CA THR A 832 -56.38 -7.58 -3.59
C THR A 832 -55.31 -8.52 -3.02
N ALA A 833 -55.67 -9.80 -2.87
CA ALA A 833 -54.83 -10.82 -2.23
C ALA A 833 -55.00 -12.20 -2.91
N SER A 834 -53.93 -13.00 -2.92
CA SER A 834 -53.91 -14.49 -3.00
C SER A 834 -52.46 -14.95 -2.76
N GLN A 835 -52.11 -15.76 -1.76
CA GLN A 835 -52.37 -17.22 -1.61
C GLN A 835 -51.72 -18.07 -2.74
N SER A 836 -51.05 -19.22 -2.49
CA SER A 836 -50.63 -19.89 -1.23
C SER A 836 -49.81 -21.18 -1.50
N SER A 837 -49.17 -21.71 -0.43
CA SER A 837 -48.90 -23.14 -0.10
C SER A 837 -47.49 -23.72 -0.35
N GLY A 838 -46.91 -24.56 0.51
CA GLY A 838 -47.28 -24.92 1.91
C GLY A 838 -46.46 -26.07 2.57
N GLN A 839 -46.29 -26.01 3.91
CA GLN A 839 -46.04 -27.07 4.94
C GLN A 839 -44.85 -28.08 4.75
N THR A 840 -44.11 -28.54 5.78
CA THR A 840 -44.54 -29.07 7.10
C THR A 840 -43.41 -29.02 8.18
N GLN A 841 -43.76 -29.29 9.45
CA GLN A 841 -43.03 -28.99 10.71
C GLN A 841 -42.03 -30.08 11.21
N THR A 842 -41.15 -29.71 12.18
CA THR A 842 -41.13 -30.34 13.53
C THR A 842 -40.37 -29.48 14.57
N GLN A 843 -40.70 -29.63 15.86
CA GLN A 843 -40.23 -28.78 16.98
C GLN A 843 -39.31 -29.52 17.96
N SER A 844 -38.49 -28.78 18.72
CA SER A 844 -38.22 -29.01 20.16
C SER A 844 -37.65 -27.74 20.82
N ALA A 845 -37.88 -27.54 22.11
CA ALA A 845 -37.76 -26.24 22.79
C ALA A 845 -37.17 -26.35 24.22
N VAL A 846 -37.27 -25.26 25.00
CA VAL A 846 -37.09 -25.14 26.49
C VAL A 846 -35.63 -24.92 26.96
N SER A 847 -35.28 -23.96 27.83
CA SER A 847 -35.91 -22.70 28.32
C SER A 847 -34.92 -21.89 29.18
N VAL A 848 -35.04 -20.56 29.22
CA VAL A 848 -34.36 -19.68 30.21
C VAL A 848 -35.32 -19.32 31.35
N SER A 849 -34.82 -19.25 32.59
CA SER A 849 -35.63 -18.96 33.78
C SER A 849 -35.78 -17.45 34.06
N GLN A 850 -36.88 -17.07 34.72
CA GLN A 850 -37.33 -15.70 34.95
C GLN A 850 -36.98 -15.15 36.37
N ILE A 851 -37.25 -13.85 36.58
CA ILE A 851 -38.06 -13.23 37.67
C ILE A 851 -37.43 -11.96 38.31
N GLN A 852 -37.91 -10.81 37.79
CA GLN A 852 -38.51 -9.61 38.46
C GLN A 852 -37.72 -8.65 39.40
N PRO A 853 -38.25 -7.40 39.61
CA PRO A 853 -37.43 -6.22 39.92
C PRO A 853 -37.96 -5.31 41.07
N ALA A 854 -37.35 -4.10 41.12
CA ALA A 854 -37.88 -2.80 41.54
C ALA A 854 -37.84 -2.38 43.02
N GLU A 855 -37.29 -1.18 43.25
CA GLU A 855 -37.84 -0.18 44.19
C GLU A 855 -37.42 1.24 43.76
N THR A 856 -38.25 2.24 44.06
CA THR A 856 -38.12 3.67 43.73
C THR A 856 -37.76 4.50 44.98
N ILE A 857 -37.32 5.76 44.83
CA ILE A 857 -37.92 6.99 45.44
C ILE A 857 -36.97 8.22 45.49
N GLU A 858 -37.57 9.39 45.22
CA GLU A 858 -37.23 10.81 45.57
C GLU A 858 -36.10 11.66 44.92
N SER A 859 -36.49 12.93 44.72
CA SER A 859 -35.71 14.16 44.58
C SER A 859 -36.38 15.25 45.44
N PRO A 860 -35.65 16.28 45.89
CA PRO A 860 -36.25 17.62 45.84
C PRO A 860 -35.30 18.79 45.47
N THR A 861 -35.75 19.58 44.49
CA THR A 861 -35.69 21.06 44.35
C THR A 861 -34.72 21.92 45.19
N ALA A 862 -34.03 22.89 44.55
CA ALA A 862 -34.43 24.33 44.55
C ALA A 862 -33.36 25.29 43.96
N GLN A 863 -33.80 26.35 43.28
CA GLN A 863 -33.00 27.56 42.94
C GLN A 863 -33.25 28.69 43.96
N PRO A 864 -32.45 29.77 43.91
CA PRO A 864 -33.07 31.10 43.76
C PRO A 864 -32.41 32.03 42.72
N GLN A 865 -33.20 32.94 42.15
CA GLN A 865 -32.77 34.08 41.32
C GLN A 865 -32.43 35.31 42.20
N VAL A 866 -31.85 36.39 41.62
CA VAL A 866 -32.42 37.78 41.60
C VAL A 866 -31.46 38.82 40.96
N ALA A 867 -31.97 39.54 39.94
CA ALA A 867 -31.74 40.96 39.51
C ALA A 867 -30.32 41.59 39.31
N ALA A 868 -30.12 42.70 38.55
CA ALA A 868 -30.81 43.34 37.40
C ALA A 868 -30.00 44.60 36.91
N ALA A 869 -30.52 45.31 35.89
CA ALA A 869 -30.08 46.57 35.23
C ALA A 869 -29.04 46.41 34.09
N GLN A 870 -29.31 46.75 32.81
CA GLN A 870 -29.73 48.02 32.16
C GLN A 870 -28.62 49.10 32.17
N SER A 871 -28.33 49.86 31.11
CA SER A 871 -28.91 50.03 29.74
C SER A 871 -27.77 50.34 28.71
N GLU A 872 -27.92 50.74 27.43
CA GLU A 872 -29.05 51.17 26.58
C GLU A 872 -28.78 50.90 25.07
N GLN A 873 -29.21 51.75 24.12
CA GLN A 873 -28.99 51.64 22.66
C GLN A 873 -28.46 52.96 22.06
N ALA A 874 -27.78 52.88 20.90
CA ALA A 874 -27.95 53.84 19.78
C ALA A 874 -27.31 53.29 18.48
N ALA A 875 -27.87 53.67 17.32
CA ALA A 875 -27.38 53.34 15.97
C ALA A 875 -27.22 54.64 15.14
N HIS A 876 -26.44 54.59 14.04
CA HIS A 876 -26.77 55.07 12.68
C HIS A 876 -25.53 55.39 11.79
N GLU A 877 -25.68 55.01 10.51
CA GLU A 877 -25.26 55.68 9.24
C GLU A 877 -23.81 56.18 8.95
N ASP A 878 -23.16 55.47 8.02
CA ASP A 878 -22.96 55.79 6.58
C ASP A 878 -22.19 57.05 6.08
N SER A 879 -21.59 56.90 4.88
CA SER A 879 -21.18 57.89 3.86
C SER A 879 -19.78 58.57 3.88
N SER A 880 -18.86 57.98 3.12
CA SER A 880 -18.13 58.57 1.96
C SER A 880 -17.37 59.92 1.97
N ILE A 881 -16.09 59.84 1.53
CA ILE A 881 -15.42 60.63 0.45
C ILE A 881 -14.60 61.93 0.76
N ASP A 882 -13.36 61.91 0.19
CA ASP A 882 -12.49 62.98 -0.37
C ASP A 882 -11.39 63.79 0.37
N ASN A 883 -10.29 63.92 -0.40
CA ASN A 883 -9.34 65.04 -0.59
C ASN A 883 -7.92 65.09 0.03
N LEU A 884 -6.92 64.95 -0.88
CA LEU A 884 -5.60 65.63 -0.97
C LEU A 884 -5.77 67.16 -1.21
N PRO A 885 -4.75 68.07 -1.30
CA PRO A 885 -3.31 67.90 -1.67
C PRO A 885 -2.33 68.77 -0.78
N THR A 886 -1.00 68.95 -0.96
CA THR A 886 -0.15 69.39 -2.10
C THR A 886 1.37 69.22 -1.81
N SER A 887 2.23 69.26 -2.83
CA SER A 887 3.73 69.31 -2.77
C SER A 887 4.28 70.76 -2.95
N PRO A 888 5.60 71.14 -2.96
CA PRO A 888 6.63 70.67 -3.95
C PRO A 888 8.17 70.79 -3.62
N ASN A 889 9.06 70.08 -4.38
CA ASN A 889 10.17 70.62 -5.22
C ASN A 889 11.41 69.71 -5.49
N LYS A 890 11.72 69.50 -6.79
CA LYS A 890 13.04 69.57 -7.52
C LYS A 890 14.24 68.67 -7.09
N ALA A 891 15.04 68.03 -7.98
CA ALA A 891 15.57 68.52 -9.27
C ALA A 891 16.16 67.42 -10.23
N SER A 892 16.20 67.72 -11.55
CA SER A 892 17.09 67.24 -12.67
C SER A 892 17.36 65.73 -12.90
N MET A 893 17.15 65.08 -14.08
CA MET A 893 17.60 65.34 -15.49
C MET A 893 19.13 65.28 -15.72
N SER A 894 19.71 64.82 -16.85
CA SER A 894 19.32 64.00 -18.03
C SER A 894 20.58 63.86 -18.93
N TRP A 895 20.79 62.76 -19.68
CA TRP A 895 21.65 62.77 -20.90
C TRP A 895 21.16 61.75 -21.95
N LEU A 896 21.45 62.02 -23.23
CA LEU A 896 20.83 61.43 -24.42
C LEU A 896 21.83 61.49 -25.62
N PHE A 897 21.61 60.68 -26.66
CA PHE A 897 22.13 60.72 -28.05
C PHE A 897 23.33 59.83 -28.52
N VAL A 898 23.03 59.00 -29.55
CA VAL A 898 23.65 58.95 -30.92
C VAL A 898 24.70 57.88 -31.35
N VAL A 899 24.21 56.93 -32.18
CA VAL A 899 24.73 56.41 -33.48
C VAL A 899 26.05 55.59 -33.55
N ALA A 900 25.95 54.32 -34.01
CA ALA A 900 26.48 53.83 -35.31
C ALA A 900 26.36 52.29 -35.53
N THR A 901 25.53 51.90 -36.51
CA THR A 901 25.63 50.76 -37.47
C THR A 901 26.68 49.62 -37.29
N ILE A 902 26.25 48.35 -37.45
CA ILE A 902 26.44 47.51 -38.67
C ILE A 902 25.70 46.14 -38.57
N LEU A 903 25.04 45.78 -39.68
CA LEU A 903 24.45 44.51 -40.14
C LEU A 903 24.82 44.42 -41.66
N PRO A 904 24.53 43.38 -42.49
CA PRO A 904 23.99 42.03 -42.26
C PRO A 904 24.71 40.89 -43.07
N ALA A 905 24.19 39.65 -42.98
CA ALA A 905 24.10 38.67 -44.08
C ALA A 905 22.99 37.64 -43.74
N VAL A 906 21.72 37.91 -44.06
CA VAL A 906 21.01 37.62 -45.34
C VAL A 906 20.55 36.16 -45.47
N ALA A 907 19.22 36.01 -45.57
CA ALA A 907 18.51 34.76 -45.78
C ALA A 907 18.62 34.24 -47.23
N ILE A 908 18.44 32.93 -47.40
CA ILE A 908 18.16 32.30 -48.70
C ILE A 908 16.93 31.40 -48.56
N LEU A 909 15.96 31.63 -49.44
CA LEU A 909 14.83 30.76 -49.83
C LEU A 909 13.74 30.43 -48.79
N VAL A 910 12.82 31.39 -48.67
CA VAL A 910 11.38 31.08 -48.67
C VAL A 910 10.95 30.68 -50.10
N TYR A 911 9.94 29.81 -50.21
CA TYR A 911 9.13 29.57 -51.43
C TYR A 911 9.79 28.88 -52.64
N ILE A 912 9.61 27.55 -52.73
CA ILE A 912 9.17 26.89 -53.98
C ILE A 912 8.00 25.95 -53.66
N PHE A 913 6.81 26.39 -54.08
CA PHE A 913 5.71 25.60 -54.68
C PHE A 913 5.25 24.25 -54.06
N ILE A 914 4.05 24.30 -53.46
CA ILE A 914 2.80 23.67 -53.98
C ILE A 914 2.73 22.13 -54.15
N HIS A 915 1.81 21.54 -53.35
CA HIS A 915 0.94 20.38 -53.59
C HIS A 915 1.48 18.96 -53.88
N ASN A 916 0.64 17.99 -53.46
CA ASN A 916 0.48 16.63 -53.99
C ASN A 916 1.63 15.64 -53.70
N THR A 917 1.39 14.34 -53.48
CA THR A 917 0.14 13.55 -53.54
C THR A 917 0.22 12.30 -52.65
N ARG A 918 -0.94 11.69 -52.40
CA ARG A 918 -1.15 10.27 -52.05
C ARG A 918 0.02 9.32 -52.40
N ASN A 919 0.41 8.47 -51.46
CA ASN A 919 -0.16 7.12 -51.30
C ASN A 919 -0.06 6.67 -49.85
#